data_AF-A0A963HLT8-F1
#
_entry.id   AF-A0A963HLT8-F1
#
_cell.length_a   1.000
_cell.length_b   1.000
_cell.length_c   1.000
_cell.angle_alpha   90.00
_cell.angle_beta   90.00
_cell.angle_gamma   90.00
#
_symmetry.space_group_name_H-M   'P 1'
#
loop_
_entity.id
_entity.type
_entity.pdbx_description
1 polymer ?
#
loop_
_entity_poly.entity_id
_entity_poly.type
_entity_poly.pdbx_seq_one_letter_code
_entity_poly.pdbx_strand_id
1 'polypeptide(L)'
;MKYVLIVGAGLGAIMLFLLATAGANTDFFERRYQLLLIINIVFVLLFIVVVGYLLWRFIRRLKSGVFGSRLASRLLLIFSLMAILPGALVYTVSVQFLEKSIESWFDVKVDRALESGLHLGQTMLENLLEELQKKAKAAALSLSDPSASQVAVLSELTLQTQIEEATLFNQEGKVIAFSSENNLTLFPEVPSGTVMRHIRTQKAYSAIEPITDKGLYLRVLAPVNVLSLDDDIRILQLLQPVPEQLARNAEKVQEGYWDYQELSLSRQGLTRLYSVTLTLSLLLSLFSALATASILSENLSSPLGMLAEGTKAIAQGDYSRRHLVQSRDELGILTESFNLMTQQLEEARAIAQHNQHEVESARAHLESILANLSSGVLVFDENLTLIKANRSAEQILQAPLISLDGAVIDGCVEKEPQVSALVAEIRAGFNSGETGMWQRQITRTSDGNNQVLLLRGTRLPAISGGGGVVVFDDITSLLQVQRAVAWSEIARRLAHEIKNPLTPIQLSAERLEHKLTEKLNEQDALILQRSIETIVNQVEALKRMVNEFSQYARAPALEMRKLDINQLVREILSLYDSSNITRKKHAHIHIKRKLADHLPAILGDSAQLRQVLHNLLLNAQDALNGTEQPVIEIETEAAPDGIKLSIRDNGCGFSDEVRSRVFEPYVTTKPKGTGLGLPIVKKIVEEHSGTIHIENLKPHGAQVIITLPAS
;
A
#
# COMPACT_ATOMS: atom_id res chain seq x y z
N MET A 1 -4.69 -15.52 -30.97
CA MET A 1 -3.28 -15.49 -31.42
C MET A 1 -2.63 -16.86 -31.31
N LYS A 2 -2.57 -17.50 -30.13
CA LYS A 2 -2.08 -18.88 -30.01
C LYS A 2 -2.68 -19.84 -31.06
N TYR A 3 -4.00 -19.81 -31.26
CA TYR A 3 -4.65 -20.65 -32.29
C TYR A 3 -4.21 -20.34 -33.73
N VAL A 4 -4.00 -19.07 -34.09
CA VAL A 4 -3.51 -18.70 -35.45
C VAL A 4 -2.08 -19.19 -35.65
N LEU A 5 -1.24 -19.11 -34.61
CA LEU A 5 0.13 -19.60 -34.66
C LEU A 5 0.18 -21.13 -34.78
N ILE A 6 -0.63 -21.84 -33.99
CA ILE A 6 -0.71 -23.30 -33.99
C ILE A 6 -1.28 -23.82 -35.31
N VAL A 7 -2.39 -23.24 -35.79
CA VAL A 7 -3.02 -23.63 -37.06
C VAL A 7 -2.10 -23.32 -38.24
N GLY A 8 -1.41 -22.17 -38.24
CA GLY A 8 -0.43 -21.81 -39.26
C GLY A 8 0.75 -22.79 -39.30
N ALA A 9 1.33 -23.11 -38.14
CA ALA A 9 2.42 -24.09 -38.05
C ALA A 9 1.99 -25.50 -38.51
N GLY A 10 0.80 -25.94 -38.09
CA GLY A 10 0.22 -27.23 -38.49
C GLY A 10 -0.04 -27.32 -39.99
N LEU A 11 -0.66 -26.29 -40.59
CA LEU A 11 -0.86 -26.23 -42.03
C LEU A 11 0.46 -26.22 -42.81
N GLY A 12 1.46 -25.47 -42.35
CA GLY A 12 2.78 -25.44 -42.97
C GLY A 12 3.48 -26.81 -42.95
N ALA A 13 3.40 -27.52 -41.82
CA ALA A 13 3.97 -28.87 -41.68
C ALA A 13 3.25 -29.90 -42.56
N ILE A 14 1.91 -29.87 -42.60
CA ILE A 14 1.11 -30.73 -43.48
C ILE A 14 1.46 -30.47 -44.95
N MET A 15 1.65 -29.22 -45.34
CA MET A 15 2.00 -28.86 -46.73
C MET A 15 3.40 -29.29 -47.11
N LEU A 16 4.39 -29.10 -46.23
CA LEU A 16 5.74 -29.64 -46.45
C LEU A 16 5.72 -31.17 -46.57
N PHE A 17 4.91 -31.86 -45.76
CA PHE A 17 4.74 -33.31 -45.85
C PHE A 17 4.10 -33.73 -47.18
N LEU A 18 3.05 -33.03 -47.63
CA LEU A 18 2.40 -33.30 -48.93
C LEU A 18 3.34 -33.04 -50.11
N LEU A 19 4.19 -32.01 -50.04
CA LEU A 19 5.21 -31.74 -51.06
C LEU A 19 6.33 -32.77 -51.07
N ALA A 20 6.80 -33.20 -49.89
CA ALA A 20 7.82 -34.23 -49.76
C ALA A 20 7.33 -35.58 -50.30
N THR A 21 6.07 -35.93 -50.02
CA THR A 21 5.44 -37.15 -50.54
C THR A 21 5.14 -37.08 -52.04
N ALA A 22 4.76 -35.90 -52.56
CA ALA A 22 4.58 -35.70 -54.00
C ALA A 22 5.90 -35.78 -54.79
N GLY A 23 7.02 -35.30 -54.22
CA GLY A 23 8.34 -35.42 -54.84
C GLY A 23 8.89 -36.86 -54.89
N ALA A 24 8.36 -37.76 -54.05
CA ALA A 24 8.79 -39.16 -53.98
C ALA A 24 8.01 -40.11 -54.90
N ASN A 25 6.92 -39.66 -55.54
CA ASN A 25 6.00 -40.52 -56.26
C ASN A 25 5.61 -39.91 -57.63
N THR A 26 6.27 -40.37 -58.71
CA THR A 26 6.19 -39.82 -60.07
C THR A 26 4.76 -39.90 -60.66
N ASP A 27 4.06 -41.02 -60.49
CA ASP A 27 2.68 -41.20 -60.95
C ASP A 27 1.68 -40.24 -60.27
N PHE A 28 1.90 -39.98 -58.97
CA PHE A 28 1.06 -39.06 -58.20
C PHE A 28 1.28 -37.62 -58.65
N PHE A 29 2.53 -37.27 -58.92
CA PHE A 29 2.94 -35.97 -59.40
C PHE A 29 2.30 -35.67 -60.76
N GLU A 30 2.41 -36.56 -61.74
CA GLU A 30 1.89 -36.30 -63.10
C GLU A 30 0.37 -36.09 -63.14
N ARG A 31 -0.42 -36.93 -62.45
CA ARG A 31 -1.89 -36.81 -62.48
C ARG A 31 -2.41 -35.58 -61.73
N ARG A 32 -1.69 -35.07 -60.74
CA ARG A 32 -2.17 -34.04 -59.80
C ARG A 32 -1.30 -32.79 -59.77
N TYR A 33 -0.34 -32.67 -60.69
CA TYR A 33 0.63 -31.57 -60.75
C TYR A 33 -0.02 -30.18 -60.68
N GLN A 34 -1.01 -29.93 -61.54
CA GLN A 34 -1.68 -28.62 -61.60
C GLN A 34 -2.42 -28.30 -60.31
N LEU A 35 -3.10 -29.28 -59.72
CA LEU A 35 -3.83 -29.12 -58.46
C LEU A 35 -2.87 -28.88 -57.30
N LEU A 36 -1.78 -29.64 -57.21
CA LEU A 36 -0.72 -29.43 -56.22
C LEU A 36 -0.09 -28.03 -56.35
N LEU A 37 0.19 -27.58 -57.58
CA LEU A 37 0.78 -26.27 -57.82
C LEU A 37 -0.18 -25.15 -57.42
N ILE A 38 -1.46 -25.22 -57.79
CA ILE A 38 -2.47 -24.22 -57.39
C ILE A 38 -2.60 -24.18 -55.88
N ILE A 39 -2.74 -25.34 -55.22
CA ILE A 39 -2.84 -25.44 -53.77
C ILE A 39 -1.63 -24.79 -53.10
N ASN A 40 -0.42 -25.08 -53.57
CA ASN A 40 0.79 -24.51 -52.98
C ASN A 40 0.92 -23.00 -53.22
N ILE A 41 0.56 -22.49 -54.40
CA ILE A 41 0.55 -21.03 -54.64
C ILE A 41 -0.44 -20.34 -53.70
N VAL A 42 -1.64 -20.89 -53.54
CA VAL A 42 -2.64 -20.36 -52.59
C VAL A 42 -2.09 -20.36 -51.16
N PHE A 43 -1.40 -21.43 -50.75
CA PHE A 43 -0.79 -21.49 -49.42
C PHE A 43 0.39 -20.53 -49.24
N VAL A 44 1.27 -20.38 -50.24
CA VAL A 44 2.36 -19.40 -50.21
C VAL A 44 1.78 -17.99 -50.07
N LEU A 45 0.74 -17.65 -50.83
CA LEU A 45 0.04 -16.37 -50.69
C LEU A 45 -0.59 -16.20 -49.31
N LEU A 46 -1.27 -17.22 -48.79
CA LEU A 46 -1.82 -17.22 -47.44
C LEU A 46 -0.73 -16.97 -46.39
N PHE A 47 0.41 -17.65 -46.50
CA PHE A 47 1.55 -17.48 -45.59
C PHE A 47 2.16 -16.09 -45.68
N ILE A 48 2.32 -15.53 -46.88
CA ILE A 48 2.77 -14.15 -47.07
C ILE A 48 1.81 -13.17 -46.38
N VAL A 49 0.50 -13.36 -46.51
CA VAL A 49 -0.50 -12.53 -45.83
C VAL A 49 -0.40 -12.68 -44.31
N VAL A 50 -0.25 -13.89 -43.78
CA VAL A 50 -0.11 -14.15 -42.35
C VAL A 50 1.18 -13.51 -41.80
N VAL A 51 2.32 -13.72 -42.46
CA VAL A 51 3.61 -13.14 -42.09
C VAL A 51 3.54 -11.60 -42.18
N GLY A 52 2.94 -11.06 -43.23
CA GLY A 52 2.72 -9.62 -43.41
C GLY A 52 1.82 -9.04 -42.31
N TYR A 53 0.76 -9.74 -41.92
CA TYR A 53 -0.10 -9.35 -40.80
C TYR A 53 0.65 -9.37 -39.47
N LEU A 54 1.48 -10.38 -39.21
CA LEU A 54 2.32 -10.45 -38.01
C LEU A 54 3.31 -9.27 -37.94
N LEU A 55 3.97 -8.96 -39.06
CA LEU A 55 4.85 -7.80 -39.21
C LEU A 55 4.11 -6.47 -38.99
N TRP A 56 2.97 -6.28 -39.64
CA TRP A 56 2.18 -5.05 -39.54
C TRP A 56 1.68 -4.81 -38.11
N ARG A 57 1.11 -5.85 -37.47
CA ARG A 57 0.66 -5.78 -36.08
C ARG A 57 1.80 -5.42 -35.14
N PHE A 58 2.98 -5.98 -35.38
CA PHE A 58 4.16 -5.67 -34.60
C PHE A 58 4.59 -4.20 -34.75
N ILE A 59 4.64 -3.67 -35.98
CA ILE A 59 4.92 -2.26 -36.23
C ILE A 59 3.89 -1.37 -35.52
N ARG A 60 2.62 -1.78 -35.50
CA ARG A 60 1.56 -1.06 -34.79
C ARG A 60 1.75 -1.09 -33.26
N ARG A 61 2.15 -2.23 -32.70
CA ARG A 61 2.52 -2.34 -31.27
C ARG A 61 3.71 -1.46 -30.90
N LEU A 62 4.71 -1.35 -31.79
CA LEU A 62 5.84 -0.45 -31.58
C LEU A 62 5.41 1.02 -31.48
N LYS A 63 4.49 1.44 -32.34
CA LYS A 63 3.94 2.80 -32.31
C LYS A 63 3.08 3.09 -31.07
N SER A 64 2.57 2.05 -30.39
CA SER A 64 1.68 2.23 -29.23
C SER A 64 2.40 2.60 -27.93
N GLY A 65 3.73 2.63 -27.88
CA GLY A 65 4.51 3.19 -26.76
C GLY A 65 4.37 2.46 -25.41
N VAL A 66 3.71 1.30 -25.36
CA VAL A 66 3.48 0.53 -24.13
C VAL A 66 4.81 0.02 -23.58
N PHE A 67 4.91 -0.06 -22.24
CA PHE A 67 6.06 -0.64 -21.54
C PHE A 67 6.37 -2.06 -22.08
N GLY A 68 7.64 -2.35 -22.38
CA GLY A 68 8.09 -3.60 -23.02
C GLY A 68 8.18 -3.57 -24.55
N SER A 69 7.64 -2.55 -25.23
CA SER A 69 7.71 -2.41 -26.70
C SER A 69 9.14 -2.40 -27.25
N ARG A 70 10.10 -1.78 -26.55
CA ARG A 70 11.52 -1.76 -26.95
C ARG A 70 12.17 -3.15 -26.87
N LEU A 71 11.90 -3.89 -25.80
CA LEU A 71 12.40 -5.26 -25.62
C LEU A 71 11.82 -6.18 -26.70
N ALA A 72 10.50 -6.09 -26.92
CA ALA A 72 9.79 -6.78 -27.98
C ALA A 72 10.43 -6.54 -29.35
N SER A 73 10.77 -5.30 -29.69
CA SER A 73 11.44 -5.01 -30.96
C SER A 73 12.84 -5.57 -31.08
N ARG A 74 13.62 -5.55 -29.99
CA ARG A 74 14.98 -6.04 -30.02
C ARG A 74 15.00 -7.55 -30.23
N LEU A 75 14.16 -8.28 -29.48
CA LEU A 75 14.00 -9.72 -29.65
C LEU A 75 13.54 -10.07 -31.06
N LEU A 76 12.51 -9.39 -31.58
CA LEU A 76 11.99 -9.70 -32.90
C LEU A 76 13.01 -9.41 -34.01
N LEU A 77 13.80 -8.34 -33.90
CA LEU A 77 14.88 -8.05 -34.85
C LEU A 77 15.93 -9.17 -34.81
N ILE A 78 16.36 -9.59 -33.61
CA ILE A 78 17.33 -10.67 -33.45
C ILE A 78 16.80 -11.99 -34.05
N PHE A 79 15.57 -12.40 -33.71
CA PHE A 79 14.98 -13.63 -34.23
C PHE A 79 14.72 -13.57 -35.75
N SER A 80 14.28 -12.43 -36.27
CA SER A 80 14.06 -12.26 -37.71
C SER A 80 15.38 -12.33 -38.47
N LEU A 81 16.43 -11.66 -37.97
CA LEU A 81 17.75 -11.72 -38.59
C LEU A 81 18.33 -13.14 -38.54
N MET A 82 18.16 -13.83 -37.40
CA MET A 82 18.61 -15.21 -37.20
C MET A 82 17.89 -16.22 -38.11
N ALA A 83 16.64 -15.95 -38.51
CA ALA A 83 15.88 -16.80 -39.42
C ALA A 83 16.12 -16.45 -40.90
N ILE A 84 16.07 -15.16 -41.25
CA ILE A 84 16.15 -14.69 -42.63
C ILE A 84 17.55 -14.89 -43.19
N LEU A 85 18.60 -14.53 -42.43
CA LEU A 85 19.94 -14.44 -42.99
C LEU A 85 20.53 -15.83 -43.36
N PRO A 86 20.51 -16.84 -42.48
CA PRO A 86 20.89 -18.20 -42.85
C PRO A 86 19.88 -18.83 -43.82
N GLY A 87 18.57 -18.59 -43.61
CA GLY A 87 17.52 -19.18 -44.44
C GLY A 87 17.58 -18.71 -45.90
N ALA A 88 17.80 -17.42 -46.14
CA ALA A 88 17.94 -16.86 -47.47
C ALA A 88 19.22 -17.36 -48.16
N LEU A 89 20.32 -17.53 -47.42
CA LEU A 89 21.55 -18.11 -47.97
C LEU A 89 21.35 -19.56 -48.40
N VAL A 90 20.74 -20.39 -47.55
CA VAL A 90 20.43 -21.78 -47.90
C VAL A 90 19.48 -21.81 -49.10
N TYR A 91 18.43 -20.97 -49.10
CA TYR A 91 17.48 -20.89 -50.21
C TYR A 91 18.16 -20.55 -51.54
N THR A 92 19.00 -19.51 -51.59
CA THR A 92 19.65 -19.10 -52.84
C THR A 92 20.62 -20.16 -53.35
N VAL A 93 21.42 -20.75 -52.47
CA VAL A 93 22.34 -21.84 -52.83
C VAL A 93 21.56 -23.07 -53.30
N SER A 94 20.50 -23.46 -52.60
CA SER A 94 19.68 -24.63 -52.97
C SER A 94 18.95 -24.44 -54.30
N VAL A 95 18.37 -23.26 -54.56
CA VAL A 95 17.71 -22.99 -55.86
C VAL A 95 18.74 -22.98 -56.99
N GLN A 96 19.88 -22.29 -56.82
CA GLN A 96 20.94 -22.28 -57.84
C GLN A 96 21.49 -23.67 -58.13
N PHE A 97 21.74 -24.47 -57.08
CA PHE A 97 22.22 -25.83 -57.21
C PHE A 97 21.18 -26.68 -57.94
N LEU A 98 19.93 -26.65 -57.50
CA LEU A 98 18.86 -27.46 -58.08
C LEU A 98 18.59 -27.11 -59.54
N GLU A 99 18.50 -25.82 -59.87
CA GLU A 99 18.26 -25.36 -61.25
C GLU A 99 19.37 -25.85 -62.20
N LYS A 100 20.64 -25.70 -61.79
CA LYS A 100 21.79 -26.18 -62.56
C LYS A 100 21.89 -27.70 -62.61
N SER A 101 21.61 -28.40 -61.52
CA SER A 101 21.67 -29.86 -61.46
C SER A 101 20.61 -30.50 -62.35
N ILE A 102 19.36 -30.01 -62.29
CA ILE A 102 18.28 -30.47 -63.17
C ILE A 102 18.64 -30.15 -64.62
N GLU A 103 19.10 -28.94 -64.92
CA GLU A 103 19.53 -28.58 -66.28
C GLU A 103 20.63 -29.48 -66.83
N SER A 104 21.61 -29.85 -66.00
CA SER A 104 22.71 -30.73 -66.42
C SER A 104 22.28 -32.17 -66.71
N TRP A 105 21.24 -32.70 -66.05
CA TRP A 105 20.74 -34.05 -66.31
C TRP A 105 19.92 -34.12 -67.61
N PHE A 106 19.33 -33.00 -68.02
CA PHE A 106 18.56 -32.84 -69.25
C PHE A 106 19.34 -32.04 -70.31
N ASP A 107 20.68 -32.14 -70.32
CA ASP A 107 21.53 -31.48 -71.33
C ASP A 107 21.17 -32.01 -72.72
N VAL A 108 21.21 -31.10 -73.70
CA VAL A 108 20.94 -31.31 -75.12
C VAL A 108 21.77 -32.47 -75.70
N LYS A 109 22.85 -32.87 -75.02
CA LYS A 109 23.69 -34.02 -75.40
C LYS A 109 22.97 -35.37 -75.35
N VAL A 110 22.10 -35.63 -74.37
CA VAL A 110 21.39 -36.91 -74.27
C VAL A 110 20.29 -36.98 -75.33
N ASP A 111 19.55 -35.89 -75.48
CA ASP A 111 18.53 -35.72 -76.52
C ASP A 111 19.13 -35.92 -77.92
N ARG A 112 20.23 -35.21 -78.23
CA ARG A 112 20.96 -35.38 -79.50
C ARG A 112 21.51 -36.79 -79.69
N ALA A 113 21.97 -37.45 -78.63
CA ALA A 113 22.50 -38.81 -78.74
C ALA A 113 21.40 -39.84 -79.05
N LEU A 114 20.23 -39.73 -78.40
CA LEU A 114 19.07 -40.57 -78.67
C LEU A 114 18.46 -40.28 -80.05
N GLU A 115 18.31 -39.01 -80.41
CA GLU A 115 17.84 -38.58 -81.74
C GLU A 115 18.78 -39.08 -82.84
N SER A 116 20.10 -38.93 -82.66
CA SER A 116 21.10 -39.46 -83.61
C SER A 116 21.07 -40.99 -83.68
N GLY A 117 20.83 -41.67 -82.55
CA GLY A 117 20.70 -43.14 -82.49
C GLY A 117 19.44 -43.64 -83.22
N LEU A 118 18.31 -42.95 -83.04
CA LEU A 118 17.06 -43.23 -83.74
C LEU A 118 17.22 -43.00 -85.25
N HIS A 119 17.81 -41.86 -85.64
CA HIS A 119 18.11 -41.55 -87.05
C HIS A 119 19.07 -42.57 -87.66
N LEU A 120 20.11 -43.01 -86.93
CA LEU A 120 21.02 -44.06 -87.40
C LEU A 120 20.26 -45.39 -87.66
N GLY A 121 19.37 -45.77 -86.75
CA GLY A 121 18.50 -46.95 -86.91
C GLY A 121 17.59 -46.85 -88.13
N GLN A 122 16.92 -45.70 -88.30
CA GLN A 122 16.06 -45.42 -89.45
C GLN A 122 16.85 -45.46 -90.76
N THR A 123 17.99 -44.76 -90.84
CA THR A 123 18.86 -44.77 -92.03
C THR A 123 19.39 -46.17 -92.34
N MET A 124 19.72 -46.99 -91.33
CA MET A 124 20.13 -48.38 -91.56
C MET A 124 19.01 -49.22 -92.17
N LEU A 125 17.78 -49.07 -91.66
CA LEU A 125 16.60 -49.75 -92.20
C LEU A 125 16.27 -49.30 -93.64
N GLU A 126 16.35 -47.99 -93.91
CA GLU A 126 16.19 -47.43 -95.25
C GLU A 126 17.25 -47.95 -96.23
N ASN A 127 18.52 -48.03 -95.80
CA ASN A 127 19.60 -48.59 -96.60
C ASN A 127 19.36 -50.07 -96.94
N LEU A 128 18.92 -50.87 -95.96
CA LEU A 128 18.57 -52.29 -96.19
C LEU A 128 17.40 -52.43 -97.17
N LEU A 129 16.40 -51.57 -97.05
CA LEU A 129 15.24 -51.54 -97.96
C LEU A 129 15.66 -51.11 -99.38
N GLU A 130 16.53 -50.12 -99.53
CA GLU A 130 17.08 -49.70 -100.83
C GLU A 130 17.93 -50.81 -101.47
N GLU A 131 18.74 -51.51 -100.67
CA GLU A 131 19.52 -52.66 -101.14
C GLU A 131 18.62 -53.81 -101.62
N LEU A 132 17.58 -54.13 -100.85
CA LEU A 132 16.58 -55.13 -101.25
C LEU A 132 15.84 -54.70 -102.53
N GLN A 133 15.56 -53.40 -102.68
CA GLN A 133 14.96 -52.85 -103.90
C GLN A 133 15.87 -53.00 -105.13
N LYS A 134 17.18 -52.80 -104.97
CA LYS A 134 18.17 -53.04 -106.03
C LYS A 134 18.21 -54.52 -106.41
N LYS A 135 18.20 -55.44 -105.43
CA LYS A 135 18.12 -56.88 -105.65
C LYS A 135 16.83 -57.28 -106.38
N ALA A 136 15.68 -56.72 -105.98
CA ALA A 136 14.39 -56.95 -106.63
C ALA A 136 14.40 -56.53 -108.11
N LYS A 137 14.98 -55.37 -108.43
CA LYS A 137 15.08 -54.89 -109.83
C LYS A 137 15.99 -55.78 -110.66
N ALA A 138 17.13 -56.21 -110.12
CA ALA A 138 18.04 -57.12 -110.81
C ALA A 138 17.39 -58.50 -111.06
N ALA A 139 16.74 -59.06 -110.05
CA ALA A 139 15.98 -60.30 -110.15
C ALA A 139 14.82 -60.20 -111.16
N ALA A 140 14.09 -59.09 -111.15
CA ALA A 140 13.02 -58.82 -112.10
C ALA A 140 13.52 -58.78 -113.55
N LEU A 141 14.72 -58.26 -113.79
CA LEU A 141 15.35 -58.28 -115.11
C LEU A 141 15.73 -59.71 -115.53
N SER A 142 16.33 -60.51 -114.64
CA SER A 142 16.63 -61.92 -114.95
C SER A 142 15.37 -62.77 -115.20
N LEU A 143 14.29 -62.49 -114.48
CA LEU A 143 12.98 -63.14 -114.64
C LEU A 143 12.19 -62.65 -115.88
N SER A 144 12.67 -61.60 -116.56
CA SER A 144 12.09 -61.15 -117.83
C SER A 144 12.50 -62.02 -119.02
N ASP A 145 13.60 -62.80 -118.88
CA ASP A 145 14.05 -63.74 -119.91
C ASP A 145 13.14 -64.99 -119.93
N PRO A 146 12.40 -65.25 -121.03
CA PRO A 146 11.47 -66.36 -121.12
C PRO A 146 12.15 -67.75 -121.11
N SER A 147 13.47 -67.81 -121.31
CA SER A 147 14.25 -69.06 -121.28
C SER A 147 14.70 -69.49 -119.88
N ALA A 148 14.63 -68.58 -118.89
CA ALA A 148 15.06 -68.85 -117.53
C ALA A 148 13.99 -69.62 -116.72
N SER A 149 14.41 -70.64 -115.97
CA SER A 149 13.53 -71.32 -115.03
C SER A 149 13.22 -70.40 -113.85
N GLN A 150 11.96 -69.93 -113.78
CA GLN A 150 11.49 -68.99 -112.75
C GLN A 150 11.73 -69.53 -111.33
N VAL A 151 11.50 -70.83 -111.11
CA VAL A 151 11.75 -71.48 -109.82
C VAL A 151 13.24 -71.50 -109.48
N ALA A 152 14.11 -71.79 -110.45
CA ALA A 152 15.56 -71.83 -110.22
C ALA A 152 16.12 -70.44 -109.86
N VAL A 153 15.67 -69.39 -110.55
CA VAL A 153 16.07 -68.00 -110.25
C VAL A 153 15.59 -67.56 -108.87
N LEU A 154 14.34 -67.89 -108.50
CA LEU A 154 13.82 -67.59 -107.16
C LEU A 154 14.56 -68.39 -106.07
N SER A 155 14.89 -69.66 -106.32
CA SER A 155 15.67 -70.47 -105.39
C SER A 155 17.11 -70.00 -105.24
N GLU A 156 17.76 -69.53 -106.31
CA GLU A 156 19.08 -68.91 -106.23
C GLU A 156 19.04 -67.63 -105.40
N LEU A 157 18.02 -66.80 -105.57
CA LEU A 157 17.82 -65.59 -104.77
C LEU A 157 17.65 -65.92 -103.28
N THR A 158 16.82 -66.89 -102.92
CA THR A 158 16.62 -67.25 -101.50
C THR A 158 17.81 -68.00 -100.89
N LEU A 159 18.65 -68.67 -101.69
CA LEU A 159 19.83 -69.40 -101.20
C LEU A 159 21.10 -68.54 -101.08
N GLN A 160 21.32 -67.62 -102.02
CA GLN A 160 22.54 -66.79 -102.06
C GLN A 160 22.37 -65.42 -101.38
N THR A 161 21.13 -64.97 -101.17
CA THR A 161 20.85 -63.68 -100.55
C THR A 161 20.06 -63.88 -99.25
N GLN A 162 20.19 -62.96 -98.29
CA GLN A 162 19.49 -62.98 -97.00
C GLN A 162 17.97 -62.72 -97.13
N ILE A 163 17.33 -63.25 -98.17
CA ILE A 163 15.91 -63.07 -98.49
C ILE A 163 15.20 -64.35 -98.09
N GLU A 164 14.25 -64.23 -97.16
CA GLU A 164 13.53 -65.36 -96.62
C GLU A 164 12.48 -65.89 -97.60
N GLU A 165 11.74 -65.01 -98.28
CA GLU A 165 10.70 -65.42 -99.24
C GLU A 165 10.81 -64.63 -100.55
N ALA A 166 10.76 -65.33 -101.68
CA ALA A 166 10.69 -64.76 -103.01
C ALA A 166 9.50 -65.37 -103.77
N THR A 167 8.51 -64.54 -104.13
CA THR A 167 7.26 -64.98 -104.76
C THR A 167 7.01 -64.22 -106.04
N LEU A 168 6.64 -64.93 -107.10
CA LEU A 168 6.21 -64.34 -108.35
C LEU A 168 4.68 -64.45 -108.46
N PHE A 169 3.99 -63.33 -108.60
CA PHE A 169 2.55 -63.23 -108.75
C PHE A 169 2.15 -62.81 -110.17
N ASN A 170 0.96 -63.19 -110.61
CA ASN A 170 0.32 -62.62 -111.81
C ASN A 170 -0.39 -61.27 -111.48
N GLN A 171 -0.94 -60.58 -112.48
CA GLN A 171 -1.67 -59.30 -112.28
C GLN A 171 -2.88 -59.41 -111.33
N GLU A 172 -3.43 -60.60 -111.16
CA GLU A 172 -4.59 -60.91 -110.33
C GLU A 172 -4.19 -61.27 -108.88
N GLY A 173 -2.89 -61.37 -108.58
CA GLY A 173 -2.36 -61.74 -107.26
C GLY A 173 -2.24 -63.25 -107.01
N LYS A 174 -2.36 -64.08 -108.05
CA LYS A 174 -2.16 -65.53 -107.97
C LYS A 174 -0.67 -65.88 -108.06
N VAL A 175 -0.23 -66.82 -107.25
CA VAL A 175 1.17 -67.30 -107.20
C VAL A 175 1.51 -68.10 -108.46
N ILE A 176 2.55 -67.69 -109.16
CA ILE A 176 3.14 -68.36 -110.34
C ILE A 176 4.29 -69.26 -109.87
N ALA A 177 5.19 -68.71 -109.07
CA ALA A 177 6.35 -69.41 -108.52
C ALA A 177 6.68 -68.87 -107.13
N PHE A 178 7.22 -69.72 -106.27
CA PHE A 178 7.54 -69.39 -104.88
C PHE A 178 8.81 -70.11 -104.47
N SER A 179 9.68 -69.41 -103.75
CA SER A 179 10.83 -69.98 -103.07
C SER A 179 10.93 -69.37 -101.67
N SER A 180 11.37 -70.18 -100.72
CA SER A 180 11.61 -69.76 -99.34
C SER A 180 12.92 -70.37 -98.83
N GLU A 181 13.63 -69.64 -97.97
CA GLU A 181 14.77 -70.15 -97.21
C GLU A 181 14.32 -71.19 -96.16
N ASN A 182 13.11 -71.03 -95.61
CA ASN A 182 12.58 -71.90 -94.57
C ASN A 182 11.64 -72.97 -95.17
N ASN A 183 12.03 -74.24 -95.07
CA ASN A 183 11.25 -75.39 -95.57
C ASN A 183 9.87 -75.57 -94.92
N LEU A 184 9.57 -74.82 -93.86
CA LEU A 184 8.30 -74.86 -93.12
C LEU A 184 7.24 -73.89 -93.68
N THR A 185 7.62 -72.88 -94.47
CA THR A 185 6.65 -71.96 -95.09
C THR A 185 6.18 -72.54 -96.43
N LEU A 186 4.98 -73.12 -96.42
CA LEU A 186 4.39 -73.79 -97.59
C LEU A 186 3.55 -72.85 -98.47
N PHE A 187 3.19 -71.68 -97.95
CA PHE A 187 2.38 -70.68 -98.64
C PHE A 187 3.03 -69.30 -98.52
N PRO A 188 3.12 -68.53 -99.62
CA PRO A 188 3.67 -67.18 -99.59
C PRO A 188 2.73 -66.21 -98.90
N GLU A 189 3.30 -65.19 -98.26
CA GLU A 189 2.54 -64.07 -97.75
C GLU A 189 1.99 -63.22 -98.92
N VAL A 190 0.68 -62.99 -98.94
CA VAL A 190 0.02 -62.29 -100.06
C VAL A 190 0.03 -60.77 -99.82
N PRO A 191 0.38 -59.94 -100.82
CA PRO A 191 0.24 -58.49 -100.73
C PRO A 191 -1.20 -58.05 -100.45
N SER A 192 -1.38 -56.97 -99.72
CA SER A 192 -2.69 -56.35 -99.56
C SER A 192 -3.20 -55.78 -100.90
N GLY A 193 -4.54 -55.69 -101.07
CA GLY A 193 -5.15 -55.19 -102.30
C GLY A 193 -4.74 -53.75 -102.66
N THR A 194 -4.37 -52.94 -101.68
CA THR A 194 -3.85 -51.57 -101.87
C THR A 194 -2.45 -51.58 -102.47
N VAL A 195 -1.55 -52.43 -101.96
CA VAL A 195 -0.19 -52.63 -102.50
C VAL A 195 -0.24 -53.19 -103.92
N MET A 196 -1.14 -54.15 -104.16
CA MET A 196 -1.34 -54.75 -105.48
C MET A 196 -1.84 -53.71 -106.51
N ARG A 197 -2.71 -52.78 -106.09
CA ARG A 197 -3.15 -51.66 -106.95
C ARG A 197 -2.03 -50.66 -107.24
N HIS A 198 -1.15 -50.40 -106.27
CA HIS A 198 -0.03 -49.48 -106.44
C HIS A 198 0.94 -49.96 -107.53
N ILE A 199 1.32 -51.24 -107.50
CA ILE A 199 2.30 -51.78 -108.46
C ILE A 199 1.76 -51.96 -109.89
N ARG A 200 0.43 -52.07 -110.06
CA ARG A 200 -0.22 -52.05 -111.38
C ARG A 200 0.06 -50.77 -112.17
N THR A 201 0.44 -49.69 -111.50
CA THR A 201 0.92 -48.44 -112.14
C THR A 201 2.40 -48.51 -112.59
N GLN A 202 2.99 -49.71 -112.63
CA GLN A 202 4.38 -50.01 -112.98
C GLN A 202 5.44 -49.36 -112.07
N LYS A 203 5.05 -48.94 -110.85
CA LYS A 203 5.99 -48.44 -109.84
C LYS A 203 6.30 -49.52 -108.83
N ALA A 204 7.59 -49.77 -108.60
CA ALA A 204 8.04 -50.64 -107.52
C ALA A 204 7.51 -50.13 -106.17
N TYR A 205 7.08 -51.05 -105.31
CA TYR A 205 6.65 -50.77 -103.95
C TYR A 205 7.70 -51.28 -102.99
N SER A 206 8.06 -50.49 -101.99
CA SER A 206 9.01 -50.89 -100.96
C SER A 206 8.59 -50.26 -99.65
N ALA A 207 8.35 -51.08 -98.62
CA ALA A 207 7.97 -50.62 -97.30
C ALA A 207 8.48 -51.57 -96.23
N ILE A 208 8.59 -51.05 -95.00
CA ILE A 208 8.83 -51.84 -93.81
C ILE A 208 7.47 -52.06 -93.17
N GLU A 209 7.02 -53.31 -93.11
CA GLU A 209 5.68 -53.65 -92.63
C GLU A 209 5.78 -54.72 -91.54
N PRO A 210 4.97 -54.62 -90.47
CA PRO A 210 4.82 -55.69 -89.51
C PRO A 210 3.96 -56.81 -90.13
N ILE A 211 4.47 -58.04 -90.12
CA ILE A 211 3.72 -59.24 -90.49
C ILE A 211 3.25 -59.94 -89.21
N THR A 212 1.97 -60.30 -89.17
CA THR A 212 1.34 -60.98 -88.02
C THR A 212 2.15 -62.23 -87.65
N ASP A 213 2.47 -62.38 -86.36
CA ASP A 213 3.25 -63.48 -85.77
C ASP A 213 4.70 -63.67 -86.28
N LYS A 214 5.19 -62.81 -87.20
CA LYS A 214 6.55 -62.92 -87.76
C LYS A 214 7.46 -61.72 -87.47
N GLY A 215 6.92 -60.55 -87.09
CA GLY A 215 7.73 -59.35 -86.77
C GLY A 215 7.85 -58.35 -87.92
N LEU A 216 8.88 -57.49 -87.91
CA LEU A 216 9.10 -56.47 -88.95
C LEU A 216 9.80 -57.07 -90.17
N TYR A 217 9.23 -56.84 -91.36
CA TYR A 217 9.80 -57.28 -92.64
C TYR A 217 10.02 -56.11 -93.59
N LEU A 218 11.11 -56.21 -94.34
CA LEU A 218 11.34 -55.42 -95.53
C LEU A 218 10.59 -56.10 -96.68
N ARG A 219 9.57 -55.43 -97.20
CA ARG A 219 8.77 -55.91 -98.33
C ARG A 219 9.08 -55.08 -99.55
N VAL A 220 9.52 -55.73 -100.62
CA VAL A 220 9.69 -55.10 -101.92
C VAL A 220 8.89 -55.85 -102.96
N LEU A 221 8.10 -55.13 -103.74
CA LEU A 221 7.48 -55.64 -104.95
C LEU A 221 8.03 -54.91 -106.18
N ALA A 222 8.50 -55.66 -107.17
CA ALA A 222 9.02 -55.16 -108.43
C ALA A 222 8.21 -55.72 -109.61
N PRO A 223 7.79 -54.87 -110.58
CA PRO A 223 7.17 -55.36 -111.80
C PRO A 223 8.20 -56.07 -112.69
N VAL A 224 7.81 -57.22 -113.24
CA VAL A 224 8.57 -58.03 -114.19
C VAL A 224 7.89 -57.91 -115.55
N ASN A 225 8.55 -57.24 -116.49
CA ASN A 225 8.03 -57.05 -117.84
C ASN A 225 8.49 -58.21 -118.73
N VAL A 226 7.60 -59.14 -119.06
CA VAL A 226 7.91 -60.26 -119.96
C VAL A 226 7.65 -59.84 -121.41
N LEU A 227 8.60 -60.11 -122.32
CA LEU A 227 8.49 -59.81 -123.76
C LEU A 227 7.71 -60.91 -124.51
N SER A 228 6.50 -61.23 -124.06
CA SER A 228 5.60 -62.19 -124.72
C SER A 228 4.25 -61.55 -125.01
N LEU A 229 3.65 -61.86 -126.17
CA LEU A 229 2.37 -61.28 -126.62
C LEU A 229 1.14 -61.81 -125.87
N ASP A 230 1.30 -62.86 -125.07
CA ASP A 230 0.20 -63.61 -124.43
C ASP A 230 0.28 -63.59 -122.89
N ASP A 231 1.28 -62.92 -122.31
CA ASP A 231 1.60 -63.02 -120.88
C ASP A 231 1.52 -61.66 -120.18
N ASP A 232 0.74 -61.63 -119.11
CA ASP A 232 0.46 -60.45 -118.31
C ASP A 232 1.67 -60.05 -117.44
N ILE A 233 1.85 -58.73 -117.18
CA ILE A 233 2.83 -58.18 -116.21
C ILE A 233 2.87 -59.02 -114.93
N ARG A 234 4.05 -59.56 -114.62
CA ARG A 234 4.24 -60.35 -113.39
C ARG A 234 4.79 -59.45 -112.29
N ILE A 235 4.56 -59.82 -111.04
CA ILE A 235 5.03 -59.07 -109.88
C ILE A 235 5.93 -59.97 -109.05
N LEU A 236 7.19 -59.59 -108.92
CA LEU A 236 8.13 -60.22 -108.00
C LEU A 236 7.99 -59.57 -106.62
N GLN A 237 7.67 -60.36 -105.61
CA GLN A 237 7.76 -59.99 -104.20
C GLN A 237 9.02 -60.61 -103.59
N LEU A 238 9.77 -59.79 -102.86
CA LEU A 238 10.82 -60.21 -101.95
C LEU A 238 10.45 -59.80 -100.54
N LEU A 239 10.57 -60.73 -99.60
CA LEU A 239 10.43 -60.51 -98.17
C LEU A 239 11.73 -60.88 -97.48
N GLN A 240 12.23 -59.92 -96.70
CA GLN A 240 13.40 -60.10 -95.87
C GLN A 240 13.06 -59.70 -94.44
N PRO A 241 13.30 -60.56 -93.43
CA PRO A 241 13.10 -60.21 -92.04
C PRO A 241 14.10 -59.12 -91.64
N VAL A 242 13.64 -58.13 -90.88
CA VAL A 242 14.55 -57.17 -90.25
C VAL A 242 15.34 -57.95 -89.18
N PRO A 243 16.68 -57.86 -89.13
CA PRO A 243 17.48 -58.58 -88.14
C PRO A 243 16.96 -58.34 -86.71
N GLU A 244 16.69 -59.40 -85.95
CA GLU A 244 16.08 -59.29 -84.61
C GLU A 244 16.84 -58.33 -83.69
N GLN A 245 18.17 -58.30 -83.79
CA GLN A 245 19.00 -57.40 -83.00
C GLN A 245 18.74 -55.93 -83.36
N LEU A 246 18.57 -55.62 -84.66
CA LEU A 246 18.27 -54.27 -85.12
C LEU A 246 16.86 -53.86 -84.71
N ALA A 247 15.87 -54.75 -84.86
CA ALA A 247 14.49 -54.50 -84.45
C ALA A 247 14.39 -54.24 -82.94
N ARG A 248 14.99 -55.11 -82.10
CA ARG A 248 15.02 -54.93 -80.63
C ARG A 248 15.78 -53.67 -80.20
N ASN A 249 16.87 -53.33 -80.87
CA ASN A 249 17.63 -52.11 -80.57
C ASN A 249 16.87 -50.85 -80.98
N ALA A 250 16.22 -50.86 -82.14
CA ALA A 250 15.38 -49.75 -82.60
C ALA A 250 14.19 -49.53 -81.66
N GLU A 251 13.51 -50.59 -81.24
CA GLU A 251 12.41 -50.54 -80.27
C GLU A 251 12.88 -49.97 -78.93
N LYS A 252 14.00 -50.46 -78.38
CA LYS A 252 14.55 -49.94 -77.11
C LYS A 252 15.01 -48.48 -77.19
N VAL A 253 15.59 -48.06 -78.30
CA VAL A 253 15.99 -46.66 -78.49
C VAL A 253 14.77 -45.77 -78.64
N GLN A 254 13.72 -46.25 -79.32
CA GLN A 254 12.46 -45.55 -79.49
C GLN A 254 11.67 -45.43 -78.16
N GLU A 255 11.58 -46.52 -77.39
CA GLU A 255 11.02 -46.53 -76.03
C GLU A 255 11.78 -45.56 -75.13
N GLY A 256 13.12 -45.67 -75.08
CA GLY A 256 13.95 -44.77 -74.29
C GLY A 256 13.87 -43.29 -74.73
N TYR A 257 13.67 -43.02 -76.02
CA TYR A 257 13.44 -41.67 -76.52
C TYR A 257 12.09 -41.11 -76.06
N TRP A 258 11.01 -41.92 -76.09
CA TRP A 258 9.70 -41.52 -75.59
C TRP A 258 9.70 -41.29 -74.07
N ASP A 259 10.28 -42.21 -73.30
CA ASP A 259 10.44 -42.06 -71.84
C ASP A 259 11.23 -40.78 -71.49
N TYR A 260 12.31 -40.50 -72.24
CA TYR A 260 13.08 -39.28 -72.06
C TYR A 260 12.29 -38.02 -72.41
N GLN A 261 11.50 -38.02 -73.48
CA GLN A 261 10.64 -36.90 -73.84
C GLN A 261 9.58 -36.62 -72.77
N GLU A 262 8.94 -37.65 -72.21
CA GLU A 262 7.97 -37.51 -71.13
C GLU A 262 8.61 -36.89 -69.88
N LEU A 263 9.79 -37.39 -69.48
CA LEU A 263 10.56 -36.81 -68.37
C LEU A 263 11.03 -35.37 -68.65
N SER A 264 11.45 -35.06 -69.87
CA SER A 264 11.91 -33.73 -70.28
C SER A 264 10.78 -32.68 -70.21
N LEU A 265 9.55 -33.07 -70.60
CA LEU A 265 8.36 -32.24 -70.45
C LEU A 265 8.04 -31.95 -68.96
N SER A 266 8.38 -32.87 -68.06
CA SER A 266 8.23 -32.70 -66.61
C SER A 266 9.31 -31.83 -65.95
N ARG A 267 10.43 -31.51 -66.65
CA ARG A 267 11.58 -30.75 -66.11
C ARG A 267 11.17 -29.42 -65.48
N GLN A 268 10.41 -28.61 -66.22
CA GLN A 268 9.93 -27.31 -65.72
C GLN A 268 8.97 -27.51 -64.54
N GLY A 269 8.24 -28.62 -64.54
CA GLY A 269 7.37 -29.03 -63.45
C GLY A 269 8.12 -29.25 -62.15
N LEU A 270 9.20 -30.04 -62.23
CA LEU A 270 10.07 -30.40 -61.12
C LEU A 270 10.77 -29.17 -60.52
N THR A 271 11.38 -28.33 -61.37
CA THR A 271 12.08 -27.12 -60.91
C THR A 271 11.12 -26.16 -60.19
N ARG A 272 9.89 -26.00 -60.71
CA ARG A 272 8.86 -25.19 -60.05
C ARG A 272 8.41 -25.79 -58.73
N LEU A 273 8.12 -27.10 -58.67
CA LEU A 273 7.68 -27.74 -57.43
C LEU A 273 8.72 -27.56 -56.33
N TYR A 274 9.99 -27.90 -56.60
CA TYR A 274 11.04 -27.79 -55.59
C TYR A 274 11.33 -26.33 -55.19
N SER A 275 11.30 -25.39 -56.14
CA SER A 275 11.42 -23.96 -55.81
C SER A 275 10.28 -23.53 -54.88
N VAL A 276 9.04 -23.95 -55.16
CA VAL A 276 7.88 -23.69 -54.30
C VAL A 276 8.06 -24.34 -52.92
N THR A 277 8.53 -25.59 -52.82
CA THR A 277 8.83 -26.25 -51.55
C THR A 277 9.87 -25.47 -50.73
N LEU A 278 10.95 -25.02 -51.37
CA LEU A 278 12.00 -24.25 -50.71
C LEU A 278 11.48 -22.88 -50.26
N THR A 279 10.66 -22.19 -51.07
CA THR A 279 10.03 -20.92 -50.66
C THR A 279 9.10 -21.13 -49.47
N LEU A 280 8.30 -22.20 -49.47
CA LEU A 280 7.39 -22.52 -48.38
C LEU A 280 8.16 -22.86 -47.10
N SER A 281 9.25 -23.64 -47.21
CA SER A 281 10.14 -23.95 -46.08
C SER A 281 10.76 -22.69 -45.47
N LEU A 282 11.25 -21.77 -46.31
CA LEU A 282 11.78 -20.48 -45.87
C LEU A 282 10.70 -19.63 -45.17
N LEU A 283 9.50 -19.55 -45.75
CA LEU A 283 8.37 -18.83 -45.16
C LEU A 283 7.91 -19.45 -43.84
N LEU A 284 7.92 -20.78 -43.72
CA LEU A 284 7.58 -21.48 -42.49
C LEU A 284 8.62 -21.26 -41.39
N SER A 285 9.90 -21.27 -41.75
CA SER A 285 11.00 -20.94 -40.83
C SER A 285 10.88 -19.49 -40.33
N LEU A 286 10.64 -18.55 -41.26
CA LEU A 286 10.40 -17.14 -40.93
C LEU A 286 9.17 -16.96 -40.03
N PHE A 287 8.06 -17.62 -40.38
CA PHE A 287 6.84 -17.62 -39.57
C PHE A 287 7.10 -18.17 -38.17
N SER A 288 7.80 -19.30 -38.05
CA SER A 288 8.12 -19.94 -36.76
C SER A 288 9.00 -19.05 -35.89
N ALA A 289 9.98 -18.37 -36.49
CA ALA A 289 10.82 -17.42 -35.79
C ALA A 289 10.02 -16.19 -35.30
N LEU A 290 9.18 -15.60 -36.15
CA LEU A 290 8.31 -14.48 -35.79
C LEU A 290 7.27 -14.87 -34.73
N ALA A 291 6.69 -16.06 -34.85
CA ALA A 291 5.75 -16.63 -33.89
C ALA A 291 6.40 -16.80 -32.51
N THR A 292 7.58 -17.44 -32.48
CA THR A 292 8.34 -17.67 -31.25
C THR A 292 8.76 -16.35 -30.61
N ALA A 293 9.26 -15.40 -31.41
CA ALA A 293 9.60 -14.06 -30.94
C ALA A 293 8.39 -13.34 -30.33
N SER A 294 7.22 -13.44 -30.96
CA SER A 294 6.00 -12.81 -30.44
C SER A 294 5.52 -13.47 -29.15
N ILE A 295 5.56 -14.79 -29.03
CA ILE A 295 5.16 -15.52 -27.81
C ILE A 295 6.12 -15.18 -26.67
N LEU A 296 7.42 -15.28 -26.90
CA LEU A 296 8.45 -14.99 -25.91
C LEU A 296 8.37 -13.52 -25.46
N SER A 297 8.14 -12.61 -26.40
CA SER A 297 7.91 -11.20 -26.11
C SER A 297 6.69 -10.97 -25.22
N GLU A 298 5.56 -11.65 -25.46
CA GLU A 298 4.36 -11.52 -24.63
C GLU A 298 4.59 -12.07 -23.22
N ASN A 299 5.25 -13.23 -23.11
CA ASN A 299 5.56 -13.87 -21.84
C ASN A 299 6.55 -13.05 -20.97
N LEU A 300 7.52 -12.36 -21.58
CA LEU A 300 8.48 -11.52 -20.85
C LEU A 300 7.95 -10.12 -20.54
N SER A 301 7.28 -9.48 -21.50
CA SER A 301 6.94 -8.05 -21.39
C SER A 301 5.83 -7.79 -20.37
N SER A 302 4.87 -8.71 -20.23
CA SER A 302 3.74 -8.50 -19.31
C SER A 302 4.15 -8.57 -17.83
N PRO A 303 4.88 -9.60 -17.35
CA PRO A 303 5.33 -9.64 -15.95
C PRO A 303 6.32 -8.52 -15.61
N LEU A 304 7.27 -8.22 -16.51
CA LEU A 304 8.20 -7.11 -16.31
C LEU A 304 7.50 -5.75 -16.29
N GLY A 305 6.44 -5.57 -17.08
CA GLY A 305 5.60 -4.37 -17.02
C GLY A 305 4.88 -4.19 -15.70
N MET A 306 4.30 -5.28 -15.17
CA MET A 306 3.67 -5.26 -13.86
C MET A 306 4.68 -4.97 -12.74
N LEU A 307 5.88 -5.55 -12.79
CA LEU A 307 6.94 -5.25 -11.81
C LEU A 307 7.43 -3.80 -11.91
N ALA A 308 7.53 -3.24 -13.11
CA ALA A 308 7.91 -1.84 -13.30
C ALA A 308 6.82 -0.88 -12.81
N GLU A 309 5.54 -1.20 -13.02
CA GLU A 309 4.44 -0.41 -12.46
C GLU A 309 4.39 -0.55 -10.93
N GLY A 310 4.57 -1.76 -10.41
CA GLY A 310 4.64 -2.05 -8.97
C GLY A 310 5.77 -1.31 -8.28
N THR A 311 7.00 -1.35 -8.82
CA THR A 311 8.14 -0.60 -8.27
C THR A 311 7.89 0.91 -8.27
N LYS A 312 7.22 1.45 -9.30
CA LYS A 312 6.82 2.87 -9.34
C LYS A 312 5.76 3.20 -8.28
N ALA A 313 4.79 2.32 -8.05
CA ALA A 313 3.78 2.49 -7.00
C ALA A 313 4.40 2.49 -5.60
N ILE A 314 5.34 1.56 -5.34
CA ILE A 314 6.13 1.50 -4.10
C ILE A 314 6.92 2.79 -3.89
N ALA A 315 7.55 3.34 -4.94
CA ALA A 315 8.27 4.62 -4.86
C ALA A 315 7.34 5.81 -4.55
N GLN A 316 6.05 5.71 -4.87
CA GLN A 316 5.02 6.69 -4.53
C GLN A 316 4.38 6.41 -3.15
N GLY A 317 4.81 5.36 -2.45
CA GLY A 317 4.32 5.00 -1.12
C GLY A 317 3.07 4.13 -1.10
N ASP A 318 2.64 3.59 -2.25
CA ASP A 318 1.55 2.62 -2.35
C ASP A 318 2.10 1.18 -2.38
N TYR A 319 2.02 0.49 -1.24
CA TYR A 319 2.45 -0.91 -1.07
C TYR A 319 1.30 -1.91 -1.20
N SER A 320 0.07 -1.44 -1.38
CA SER A 320 -1.13 -2.28 -1.34
C SER A 320 -1.33 -3.11 -2.62
N ARG A 321 -0.68 -2.71 -3.72
CA ARG A 321 -0.77 -3.38 -5.03
C ARG A 321 0.03 -4.69 -5.05
N ARG A 322 -0.67 -5.78 -4.81
CA ARG A 322 -0.14 -7.15 -4.96
C ARG A 322 -0.38 -7.67 -6.36
N HIS A 323 0.67 -8.20 -6.98
CA HIS A 323 0.58 -8.79 -8.31
C HIS A 323 0.44 -10.30 -8.20
N LEU A 324 -0.54 -10.86 -8.93
CA LEU A 324 -0.74 -12.31 -8.97
C LEU A 324 0.45 -12.98 -9.65
N VAL A 325 1.03 -13.99 -8.99
CA VAL A 325 2.10 -14.81 -9.57
C VAL A 325 1.48 -15.72 -10.63
N GLN A 326 1.60 -15.33 -11.89
CA GLN A 326 0.99 -16.06 -13.02
C GLN A 326 1.91 -17.14 -13.62
N SER A 327 3.21 -17.10 -13.31
CA SER A 327 4.20 -18.02 -13.87
C SER A 327 4.92 -18.80 -12.78
N ARG A 328 5.36 -20.03 -13.12
CA ARG A 328 6.17 -20.91 -12.24
C ARG A 328 7.66 -20.90 -12.63
N ASP A 329 8.05 -19.96 -13.46
CA ASP A 329 9.43 -19.75 -13.92
C ASP A 329 10.19 -18.76 -13.01
N GLU A 330 11.37 -18.34 -13.44
CA GLU A 330 12.22 -17.36 -12.76
C GLU A 330 11.52 -16.00 -12.57
N LEU A 331 10.63 -15.62 -13.49
CA LEU A 331 9.83 -14.40 -13.36
C LEU A 331 8.75 -14.57 -12.29
N GLY A 332 8.20 -15.78 -12.14
CA GLY A 332 7.34 -16.16 -11.02
C GLY A 332 8.03 -15.95 -9.68
N ILE A 333 9.23 -16.51 -9.51
CA ILE A 333 10.05 -16.37 -8.30
C ILE A 333 10.39 -14.90 -8.02
N LEU A 334 10.72 -14.12 -9.05
CA LEU A 334 10.98 -12.70 -8.91
C LEU A 334 9.73 -11.92 -8.46
N THR A 335 8.56 -12.27 -8.99
CA THR A 335 7.28 -11.65 -8.61
C THR A 335 6.91 -11.99 -7.16
N GLU A 336 7.16 -13.23 -6.74
CA GLU A 336 6.97 -13.65 -5.35
C GLU A 336 7.93 -12.91 -4.41
N SER A 337 9.22 -12.84 -4.77
CA SER A 337 10.23 -12.10 -4.00
C SER A 337 9.91 -10.61 -3.90
N PHE A 338 9.41 -10.02 -4.99
CA PHE A 338 8.94 -8.63 -5.02
C PHE A 338 7.73 -8.41 -4.10
N ASN A 339 6.74 -9.30 -4.14
CA ASN A 339 5.58 -9.23 -3.26
C ASN A 339 5.99 -9.37 -1.79
N LEU A 340 6.91 -10.31 -1.47
CA LEU A 340 7.44 -10.49 -0.12
C LEU A 340 8.13 -9.24 0.40
N MET A 341 9.02 -8.63 -0.41
CA MET A 341 9.69 -7.38 -0.07
C MET A 341 8.67 -6.25 0.16
N THR A 342 7.65 -6.14 -0.69
CA THR A 342 6.60 -5.12 -0.57
C THR A 342 5.82 -5.27 0.73
N GLN A 343 5.49 -6.51 1.10
CA GLN A 343 4.85 -6.83 2.38
C GLN A 343 5.73 -6.45 3.58
N GLN A 344 7.02 -6.78 3.54
CA GLN A 344 7.96 -6.40 4.60
C GLN A 344 8.09 -4.88 4.75
N LEU A 345 8.07 -4.14 3.64
CA LEU A 345 8.12 -2.68 3.67
C LEU A 345 6.85 -2.06 4.25
N GLU A 346 5.68 -2.60 3.88
CA GLU A 346 4.38 -2.20 4.43
C GLU A 346 4.35 -2.40 5.95
N GLU A 347 4.77 -3.57 6.42
CA GLU A 347 4.84 -3.90 7.85
C GLU A 347 5.83 -3.02 8.61
N ALA A 348 7.05 -2.83 8.08
CA ALA A 348 8.05 -1.97 8.70
C ALA A 348 7.57 -0.51 8.83
N ARG A 349 6.87 0.00 7.81
CA ARG A 349 6.30 1.35 7.85
C ARG A 349 5.15 1.46 8.87
N ALA A 350 4.27 0.45 8.94
CA ALA A 350 3.20 0.41 9.92
C ALA A 350 3.75 0.41 11.36
N ILE A 351 4.78 -0.38 11.62
CA ILE A 351 5.48 -0.41 12.92
C ILE A 351 6.12 0.96 13.22
N ALA A 352 6.81 1.56 12.24
CA ALA A 352 7.42 2.88 12.44
C ALA A 352 6.39 3.98 12.73
N GLN A 353 5.26 3.98 12.03
CA GLN A 353 4.15 4.92 12.29
C GLN A 353 3.52 4.70 13.66
N HIS A 354 3.34 3.44 14.07
CA HIS A 354 2.83 3.12 15.40
C HIS A 354 3.77 3.63 16.50
N ASN A 355 5.06 3.33 16.41
CA ASN A 355 6.06 3.83 17.35
C ASN A 355 6.11 5.36 17.39
N GLN A 356 5.97 6.03 16.24
CA GLN A 356 5.92 7.48 16.19
C GLN A 356 4.71 8.04 16.93
N HIS A 357 3.53 7.45 16.74
CA HIS A 357 2.33 7.81 17.49
C HIS A 357 2.46 7.54 19.00
N GLU A 358 3.09 6.43 19.40
CA GLU A 358 3.34 6.13 20.81
C GLU A 358 4.27 7.17 21.45
N VAL A 359 5.35 7.56 20.76
CA VAL A 359 6.28 8.60 21.24
C VAL A 359 5.59 9.96 21.34
N GLU A 360 4.80 10.35 20.35
CA GLU A 360 4.04 11.60 20.38
C GLU A 360 3.00 11.61 21.51
N SER A 361 2.27 10.50 21.69
CA SER A 361 1.30 10.33 22.77
C SER A 361 1.97 10.38 24.15
N ALA A 362 3.08 9.66 24.33
CA ALA A 362 3.86 9.67 25.57
C ALA A 362 4.41 11.08 25.87
N ARG A 363 4.91 11.79 24.87
CA ARG A 363 5.38 13.17 25.01
C ARG A 363 4.24 14.12 25.41
N ALA A 364 3.10 14.05 24.72
CA ALA A 364 1.93 14.87 25.05
C ALA A 364 1.40 14.56 26.46
N HIS A 365 1.43 13.30 26.87
CA HIS A 365 1.05 12.86 28.21
C HIS A 365 1.97 13.46 29.29
N LEU A 366 3.30 13.41 29.09
CA LEU A 366 4.26 14.03 30.01
C LEU A 366 4.11 15.55 30.08
N GLU A 367 3.87 16.23 28.95
CA GLU A 367 3.61 17.67 28.93
C GLU A 367 2.32 18.03 29.68
N SER A 368 1.27 17.20 29.55
CA SER A 368 0.02 17.38 30.31
C SER A 368 0.19 17.17 31.81
N ILE A 369 0.97 16.15 32.24
CA ILE A 369 1.30 15.94 33.64
C ILE A 369 2.05 17.16 34.20
N LEU A 370 3.11 17.61 33.51
CA LEU A 370 3.90 18.75 33.97
C LEU A 370 3.08 20.04 34.07
N ALA A 371 2.14 20.27 33.14
CA ALA A 371 1.29 21.46 33.12
C ALA A 371 0.24 21.50 34.25
N ASN A 372 -0.20 20.34 34.74
CA ASN A 372 -1.27 20.23 35.76
C ASN A 372 -0.75 19.97 37.18
N LEU A 373 0.56 19.77 37.38
CA LEU A 373 1.15 19.67 38.71
C LEU A 373 1.00 21.00 39.46
N SER A 374 0.53 21.00 40.70
CA SER A 374 0.42 22.21 41.52
C SER A 374 1.78 22.77 41.95
N SER A 375 2.82 21.94 41.98
CA SER A 375 4.19 22.31 42.33
C SER A 375 4.91 22.95 41.14
N GLY A 376 5.83 23.88 41.42
CA GLY A 376 6.72 24.42 40.43
C GLY A 376 7.83 23.42 40.10
N VAL A 377 8.08 23.15 38.83
CA VAL A 377 9.12 22.24 38.35
C VAL A 377 10.06 22.98 37.41
N LEU A 378 11.35 22.93 37.70
CA LEU A 378 12.43 23.51 36.89
C LEU A 378 13.42 22.40 36.52
N VAL A 379 13.74 22.29 35.24
CA VAL A 379 14.70 21.32 34.71
C VAL A 379 15.92 22.08 34.21
N PHE A 380 17.11 21.63 34.62
CA PHE A 380 18.39 22.25 34.30
C PHE A 380 19.34 21.28 33.60
N ASP A 381 20.24 21.81 32.79
CA ASP A 381 21.37 21.06 32.22
C ASP A 381 22.54 20.91 33.22
N GLU A 382 23.66 20.30 32.80
CA GLU A 382 24.85 20.13 33.64
C GLU A 382 25.50 21.45 34.09
N ASN A 383 25.27 22.54 33.36
CA ASN A 383 25.79 23.88 33.63
C ASN A 383 24.79 24.76 34.41
N LEU A 384 23.70 24.18 34.92
CA LEU A 384 22.59 24.90 35.56
C LEU A 384 21.90 25.91 34.63
N THR A 385 21.81 25.62 33.34
CA THR A 385 20.97 26.34 32.37
C THR A 385 19.55 25.82 32.45
N LEU A 386 18.56 26.71 32.56
CA LEU A 386 17.14 26.33 32.58
C LEU A 386 16.75 25.76 31.22
N ILE A 387 16.39 24.48 31.17
CA ILE A 387 15.92 23.79 29.96
C ILE A 387 14.41 23.95 29.81
N LYS A 388 13.68 23.80 30.93
CA LYS A 388 12.22 23.80 30.93
C LYS A 388 11.67 24.20 32.29
N ALA A 389 10.59 24.97 32.30
CA ALA A 389 9.77 25.28 33.47
C ALA A 389 8.30 24.89 33.22
N ASN A 390 7.59 24.44 34.27
CA ASN A 390 6.14 24.23 34.16
C ASN A 390 5.35 25.50 34.48
N ARG A 391 4.07 25.54 34.07
CA ARG A 391 3.18 26.69 34.28
C ARG A 391 3.03 27.06 35.76
N SER A 392 2.99 26.08 36.64
CA SER A 392 2.87 26.31 38.08
C SER A 392 4.10 26.98 38.67
N ALA A 393 5.29 26.79 38.09
CA ALA A 393 6.48 27.52 38.50
C ALA A 393 6.31 29.03 38.26
N GLU A 394 5.76 29.44 37.11
CA GLU A 394 5.47 30.85 36.82
C GLU A 394 4.41 31.42 37.76
N GLN A 395 3.35 30.65 38.05
CA GLN A 395 2.27 31.09 38.94
C GLN A 395 2.73 31.26 40.39
N ILE A 396 3.47 30.29 40.92
CA ILE A 396 3.98 30.35 42.30
C ILE A 396 5.03 31.46 42.42
N LEU A 397 5.95 31.56 41.45
CA LEU A 397 7.04 32.53 41.51
C LEU A 397 6.63 33.93 41.05
N GLN A 398 5.49 34.07 40.37
CA GLN A 398 5.00 35.30 39.74
C GLN A 398 5.99 35.89 38.72
N ALA A 399 6.73 35.02 38.02
CA ALA A 399 7.74 35.40 37.04
C ALA A 399 7.62 34.57 35.75
N PRO A 400 7.86 35.15 34.56
CA PRO A 400 7.68 34.49 33.27
C PRO A 400 8.85 33.54 32.91
N LEU A 401 9.01 32.47 33.68
CA LEU A 401 10.12 31.52 33.60
C LEU A 401 10.16 30.69 32.30
N ILE A 402 9.03 30.46 31.64
CA ILE A 402 8.97 29.72 30.37
C ILE A 402 9.61 30.54 29.24
N SER A 403 9.54 31.87 29.32
CA SER A 403 10.21 32.76 28.37
C SER A 403 11.74 32.83 28.55
N LEU A 404 12.25 32.22 29.63
CA LEU A 404 13.66 32.19 30.01
C LEU A 404 14.32 30.84 29.69
N ASP A 405 13.66 29.98 28.92
CA ASP A 405 14.26 28.72 28.43
C ASP A 405 15.60 29.00 27.72
N GLY A 406 16.65 28.27 28.13
CA GLY A 406 18.02 28.42 27.64
C GLY A 406 18.87 29.45 28.38
N ALA A 407 18.34 30.14 29.40
CA ALA A 407 19.13 31.05 30.23
C ALA A 407 19.87 30.30 31.36
N VAL A 408 21.13 30.70 31.61
CA VAL A 408 21.88 30.24 32.79
C VAL A 408 21.18 30.77 34.05
N ILE A 409 21.13 29.97 35.12
CA ILE A 409 20.39 30.29 36.35
C ILE A 409 20.72 31.69 36.91
N ASP A 410 21.95 32.18 36.71
CA ASP A 410 22.40 33.50 37.13
C ASP A 410 21.87 34.63 36.25
N GLY A 411 21.75 34.38 34.94
CA GLY A 411 21.13 35.31 34.00
C GLY A 411 19.62 35.44 34.20
N CYS A 412 18.97 34.45 34.83
CA CYS A 412 17.57 34.56 35.25
C CYS A 412 17.38 35.62 36.35
N VAL A 413 18.38 35.82 37.21
CA VAL A 413 18.33 36.84 38.28
C VAL A 413 18.44 38.25 37.71
N GLU A 414 19.23 38.44 36.65
CA GLU A 414 19.39 39.74 35.98
C GLU A 414 18.08 40.22 35.33
N LYS A 415 17.29 39.28 34.78
CA LYS A 415 16.01 39.59 34.14
C LYS A 415 14.86 39.69 35.14
N GLU A 416 14.87 38.84 36.17
CA GLU A 416 13.81 38.78 37.19
C GLU A 416 14.40 38.77 38.61
N PRO A 417 14.60 39.95 39.23
CA PRO A 417 15.24 40.07 40.55
C PRO A 417 14.51 39.30 41.66
N GLN A 418 13.21 39.06 41.50
CA GLN A 418 12.36 38.36 42.47
C GLN A 418 12.76 36.87 42.65
N VAL A 419 13.50 36.30 41.69
CA VAL A 419 13.94 34.89 41.72
C VAL A 419 15.32 34.75 42.39
N SER A 420 15.99 35.84 42.75
CA SER A 420 17.34 35.85 43.32
C SER A 420 17.50 34.92 44.54
N ALA A 421 16.56 34.99 45.49
CA ALA A 421 16.58 34.17 46.70
C ALA A 421 16.43 32.67 46.40
N LEU A 422 15.64 32.32 45.37
CA LEU A 422 15.45 30.95 44.92
C LEU A 422 16.73 30.42 44.25
N VAL A 423 17.32 31.21 43.34
CA VAL A 423 18.54 30.83 42.60
C VAL A 423 19.72 30.57 43.53
N ALA A 424 19.92 31.43 44.55
CA ALA A 424 20.98 31.26 45.52
C ALA A 424 20.90 29.90 46.24
N GLU A 425 19.68 29.49 46.62
CA GLU A 425 19.45 28.26 47.36
C GLU A 425 19.48 27.02 46.46
N ILE A 426 19.04 27.12 45.19
CA ILE A 426 19.22 26.06 44.18
C ILE A 426 20.72 25.79 43.97
N ARG A 427 21.52 26.85 43.80
CA ARG A 427 22.98 26.73 43.63
C ARG A 427 23.62 26.08 44.86
N ALA A 428 23.27 26.54 46.06
CA ALA A 428 23.76 25.97 47.30
C ALA A 428 23.36 24.50 47.45
N GLY A 429 22.14 24.13 47.07
CA GLY A 429 21.64 22.75 47.07
C GLY A 429 22.46 21.84 46.17
N PHE A 430 22.67 22.21 44.91
CA PHE A 430 23.46 21.40 43.98
C PHE A 430 24.97 21.36 44.28
N ASN A 431 25.50 22.34 45.02
CA ASN A 431 26.90 22.41 45.44
C ASN A 431 27.19 21.79 46.83
N SER A 432 26.15 21.37 47.57
CA SER A 432 26.26 20.87 48.94
C SER A 432 26.98 19.51 49.09
N GLY A 433 27.25 18.81 47.98
CA GLY A 433 27.91 17.50 47.99
C GLY A 433 27.01 16.32 48.38
N GLU A 434 25.72 16.56 48.64
CA GLU A 434 24.74 15.50 48.87
C GLU A 434 24.50 14.71 47.57
N THR A 435 24.78 13.41 47.59
CA THR A 435 24.64 12.51 46.43
C THR A 435 23.19 12.08 46.15
N GLY A 436 22.21 12.69 46.83
CA GLY A 436 20.79 12.34 46.77
C GLY A 436 19.86 13.54 46.56
N MET A 437 18.62 13.41 47.01
CA MET A 437 17.65 14.51 47.00
C MET A 437 17.94 15.47 48.15
N TRP A 438 18.25 16.72 47.83
CA TRP A 438 18.40 17.79 48.82
C TRP A 438 17.07 18.50 49.04
N GLN A 439 16.84 19.01 50.25
CA GLN A 439 15.63 19.76 50.59
C GLN A 439 15.98 21.04 51.35
N ARG A 440 15.42 22.17 50.93
CA ARG A 440 15.70 23.50 51.52
C ARG A 440 14.42 24.32 51.60
N GLN A 441 14.30 25.12 52.66
CA GLN A 441 13.15 26.00 52.87
C GLN A 441 13.60 27.44 52.71
N ILE A 442 12.85 28.22 51.92
CA ILE A 442 13.12 29.64 51.73
C ILE A 442 11.89 30.45 52.14
N THR A 443 12.13 31.64 52.68
CA THR A 443 11.07 32.63 52.90
C THR A 443 11.37 33.80 51.99
N ARG A 444 10.39 34.18 51.17
CA ARG A 444 10.47 35.36 50.31
C ARG A 444 9.29 36.28 50.59
N THR A 445 9.50 37.57 50.37
CA THR A 445 8.44 38.57 50.45
C THR A 445 7.84 38.74 49.06
N SER A 446 6.57 38.38 48.89
CA SER A 446 5.80 38.56 47.66
C SER A 446 4.59 39.42 48.00
N ASP A 447 4.48 40.58 47.35
CA ASP A 447 3.35 41.53 47.49
C ASP A 447 3.00 41.92 48.95
N GLY A 448 4.04 42.10 49.79
CA GLY A 448 3.89 42.48 51.20
C GLY A 448 3.61 41.31 52.17
N ASN A 449 3.43 40.09 51.67
CA ASN A 449 3.26 38.88 52.48
C ASN A 449 4.50 37.96 52.43
N ASN A 450 4.77 37.29 53.55
CA ASN A 450 5.84 36.28 53.61
C ASN A 450 5.34 34.96 53.02
N GLN A 451 5.87 34.59 51.86
CA GLN A 451 5.67 33.30 51.22
C GLN A 451 6.80 32.35 51.59
N VAL A 452 6.45 31.13 51.97
CA VAL A 452 7.40 30.08 52.33
C VAL A 452 7.39 28.99 51.27
N LEU A 453 8.52 28.80 50.60
CA LEU A 453 8.68 27.77 49.57
C LEU A 453 9.56 26.64 50.09
N LEU A 454 9.16 25.41 49.79
CA LEU A 454 9.93 24.21 50.07
C LEU A 454 10.52 23.67 48.77
N LEU A 455 11.83 23.78 48.59
CA LEU A 455 12.54 23.29 47.42
C LEU A 455 13.07 21.89 47.67
N ARG A 456 12.99 21.05 46.64
CA ARG A 456 13.60 19.73 46.56
C ARG A 456 14.35 19.63 45.24
N GLY A 457 15.61 19.21 45.26
CA GLY A 457 16.37 19.03 44.04
C GLY A 457 17.11 17.70 43.98
N THR A 458 17.26 17.19 42.76
CA THR A 458 17.96 15.94 42.46
C THR A 458 18.73 16.08 41.16
N ARG A 459 19.94 15.53 41.12
CA ARG A 459 20.73 15.42 39.89
C ARG A 459 20.23 14.24 39.06
N LEU A 460 20.07 14.46 37.76
CA LEU A 460 19.66 13.39 36.83
C LEU A 460 20.88 12.55 36.42
N PRO A 461 20.72 11.23 36.20
CA PRO A 461 21.79 10.38 35.69
C PRO A 461 22.26 10.84 34.30
N ALA A 462 23.54 10.66 34.00
CA ALA A 462 24.13 11.01 32.70
C ALA A 462 23.42 10.32 31.50
N ILE A 463 22.83 9.13 31.73
CA ILE A 463 22.07 8.37 30.72
C ILE A 463 20.79 9.13 30.29
N SER A 464 20.24 9.98 31.14
CA SER A 464 19.04 10.78 30.88
C SER A 464 19.35 12.19 30.35
N GLY A 465 20.60 12.46 29.95
CA GLY A 465 21.03 13.78 29.47
C GLY A 465 21.74 14.64 30.53
N GLY A 466 21.96 14.12 31.74
CA GLY A 466 22.62 14.86 32.82
C GLY A 466 21.78 16.03 33.35
N GLY A 467 22.37 16.83 34.25
CA GLY A 467 21.72 18.02 34.82
C GLY A 467 20.97 17.80 36.13
N GLY A 468 19.90 18.55 36.36
CA GLY A 468 19.17 18.54 37.63
C GLY A 468 17.71 18.99 37.52
N VAL A 469 16.86 18.42 38.39
CA VAL A 469 15.45 18.82 38.52
C VAL A 469 15.26 19.45 39.88
N VAL A 470 14.57 20.58 39.93
CA VAL A 470 14.13 21.24 41.17
C VAL A 470 12.62 21.32 41.16
N VAL A 471 12.00 20.81 42.22
CA VAL A 471 10.57 20.92 42.49
C VAL A 471 10.38 21.81 43.71
N PHE A 472 9.44 22.73 43.68
CA PHE A 472 9.14 23.57 44.83
C PHE A 472 7.64 23.74 45.08
N ASP A 473 7.27 23.72 46.36
CA ASP A 473 5.90 23.83 46.86
C ASP A 473 5.74 25.12 47.66
N ASP A 474 4.61 25.82 47.48
CA ASP A 474 4.19 26.88 48.42
C ASP A 474 3.51 26.25 49.63
N ILE A 475 4.19 26.30 50.78
CA ILE A 475 3.72 25.72 52.03
C ILE A 475 3.20 26.77 53.02
N THR A 476 3.00 28.01 52.55
CA THR A 476 2.58 29.15 53.40
C THR A 476 1.27 28.86 54.12
N SER A 477 0.24 28.42 53.36
CA SER A 477 -1.08 28.09 53.91
C SER A 477 -1.02 26.89 54.86
N LEU A 478 -0.24 25.87 54.51
CA LEU A 478 -0.07 24.68 55.34
C LEU A 478 0.60 24.99 56.68
N LEU A 479 1.63 25.84 56.69
CA LEU A 479 2.28 26.29 57.92
C LEU A 479 1.36 27.16 58.79
N GLN A 480 0.50 27.99 58.18
CA GLN A 480 -0.49 28.77 58.92
C GLN A 480 -1.53 27.87 59.60
N VAL A 481 -2.04 26.86 58.89
CA VAL A 481 -2.98 25.86 59.44
C VAL A 481 -2.33 25.07 60.57
N GLN A 482 -1.10 24.58 60.38
CA GLN A 482 -0.39 23.82 61.41
C GLN A 482 -0.18 24.65 62.68
N ARG A 483 0.18 25.94 62.55
CA ARG A 483 0.30 26.86 63.69
C ARG A 483 -1.04 27.06 64.40
N ALA A 484 -2.13 27.23 63.66
CA ALA A 484 -3.47 27.40 64.23
C ALA A 484 -3.94 26.16 65.01
N VAL A 485 -3.69 24.95 64.48
CA VAL A 485 -4.03 23.68 65.14
C VAL A 485 -3.22 23.48 66.41
N ALA A 486 -1.91 23.69 66.37
CA ALA A 486 -1.06 23.59 67.56
C ALA A 486 -1.48 24.58 68.64
N TRP A 487 -1.83 25.81 68.24
CA TRP A 487 -2.33 26.84 69.16
C TRP A 487 -3.68 26.47 69.77
N SER A 488 -4.58 25.86 68.99
CA SER A 488 -5.87 25.35 69.43
C SER A 488 -5.75 24.28 70.52
N GLU A 489 -4.83 23.33 70.33
CA GLU A 489 -4.57 22.25 71.29
C GLU A 489 -4.00 22.79 72.61
N ILE A 490 -3.00 23.67 72.53
CA ILE A 490 -2.36 24.30 73.69
C ILE A 490 -3.39 25.05 74.53
N ALA A 491 -4.23 25.86 73.89
CA ALA A 491 -5.24 26.65 74.60
C ALA A 491 -6.34 25.80 75.25
N ARG A 492 -6.77 24.69 74.62
CA ARG A 492 -7.70 23.72 75.25
C ARG A 492 -7.10 23.11 76.52
N ARG A 493 -5.84 22.68 76.45
CA ARG A 493 -5.15 22.04 77.57
C ARG A 493 -4.98 23.01 78.73
N LEU A 494 -4.48 24.22 78.46
CA LEU A 494 -4.35 25.28 79.46
C LEU A 494 -5.70 25.61 80.12
N ALA A 495 -6.79 25.64 79.35
CA ALA A 495 -8.09 25.95 79.93
C ALA A 495 -8.59 24.88 80.92
N HIS A 496 -8.34 23.59 80.63
CA HIS A 496 -8.63 22.53 81.58
C HIS A 496 -7.72 22.59 82.82
N GLU A 497 -6.43 22.82 82.61
CA GLU A 497 -5.45 22.89 83.71
C GLU A 497 -5.69 24.10 84.64
N ILE A 498 -6.23 25.22 84.15
CA ILE A 498 -6.59 26.39 84.97
C ILE A 498 -7.96 26.22 85.66
N LYS A 499 -8.95 25.52 85.06
CA LYS A 499 -10.23 25.22 85.73
C LYS A 499 -10.11 24.31 86.94
N ASN A 500 -9.14 23.38 86.88
CA ASN A 500 -8.89 22.40 87.92
C ASN A 500 -8.54 23.00 89.29
N PRO A 501 -7.66 24.02 89.42
CA PRO A 501 -7.41 24.70 90.70
C PRO A 501 -8.52 25.68 91.08
N LEU A 502 -9.22 26.30 90.12
CA LEU A 502 -10.27 27.29 90.41
C LEU A 502 -11.49 26.68 91.11
N THR A 503 -11.89 25.45 90.76
CA THR A 503 -13.09 24.84 91.33
C THR A 503 -12.94 24.49 92.82
N PRO A 504 -11.83 23.88 93.28
CA PRO A 504 -11.56 23.69 94.70
C PRO A 504 -11.39 24.99 95.48
N ILE A 505 -10.84 26.06 94.88
CA ILE A 505 -10.73 27.38 95.53
C ILE A 505 -12.13 27.92 95.83
N GLN A 506 -13.06 27.85 94.87
CA GLN A 506 -14.45 28.24 95.07
C GLN A 506 -15.12 27.41 96.17
N LEU A 507 -15.05 26.07 96.08
CA LEU A 507 -15.67 25.18 97.06
C LEU A 507 -15.07 25.35 98.46
N SER A 508 -13.76 25.63 98.57
CA SER A 508 -13.10 25.90 99.84
C SER A 508 -13.59 27.21 100.46
N ALA A 509 -13.78 28.25 99.64
CA ALA A 509 -14.35 29.52 100.09
C ALA A 509 -15.81 29.36 100.55
N GLU A 510 -16.68 28.73 99.75
CA GLU A 510 -18.07 28.45 100.11
C GLU A 510 -18.17 27.56 101.37
N ARG A 511 -17.26 26.59 101.52
CA ARG A 511 -17.19 25.74 102.71
C ARG A 511 -16.74 26.51 103.96
N LEU A 512 -15.83 27.47 103.82
CA LEU A 512 -15.44 28.37 104.91
C LEU A 512 -16.65 29.20 105.36
N GLU A 513 -17.45 29.70 104.42
CA GLU A 513 -18.68 30.44 104.69
C GLU A 513 -19.63 29.58 105.53
N HIS A 514 -20.02 28.41 104.98
CA HIS A 514 -20.99 27.54 105.63
C HIS A 514 -20.56 27.07 107.03
N LYS A 515 -19.26 26.88 107.28
CA LYS A 515 -18.78 26.37 108.58
C LYS A 515 -18.54 27.46 109.64
N LEU A 516 -18.22 28.68 109.22
CA LEU A 516 -17.77 29.74 110.13
C LEU A 516 -18.83 30.82 110.37
N THR A 517 -19.79 31.00 109.46
CA THR A 517 -20.85 32.03 109.59
C THR A 517 -21.63 31.89 110.89
N GLU A 518 -21.95 30.67 111.34
CA GLU A 518 -22.69 30.44 112.59
C GLU A 518 -21.82 30.51 113.86
N LYS A 519 -20.49 30.62 113.73
CA LYS A 519 -19.52 30.57 114.85
C LYS A 519 -18.83 31.89 115.15
N LEU A 520 -19.06 32.91 114.33
CA LEU A 520 -18.45 34.23 114.43
C LEU A 520 -19.46 35.24 115.00
N ASN A 521 -18.96 36.31 115.60
CA ASN A 521 -19.79 37.46 115.97
C ASN A 521 -20.27 38.19 114.68
N GLU A 522 -21.30 39.03 114.78
CA GLU A 522 -21.94 39.65 113.61
C GLU A 522 -20.96 40.46 112.72
N GLN A 523 -19.98 41.14 113.32
CA GLN A 523 -18.99 41.93 112.58
C GLN A 523 -18.01 41.04 111.81
N ASP A 524 -17.46 40.00 112.44
CA ASP A 524 -16.50 39.09 111.79
C ASP A 524 -17.20 38.22 110.74
N ALA A 525 -18.46 37.82 110.97
CA ALA A 525 -19.27 37.09 110.00
C ALA A 525 -19.53 37.92 108.72
N LEU A 526 -19.83 39.22 108.87
CA LEU A 526 -20.04 40.12 107.72
C LEU A 526 -18.76 40.34 106.90
N ILE A 527 -17.60 40.43 107.57
CA ILE A 527 -16.29 40.54 106.90
C ILE A 527 -15.96 39.24 106.15
N LEU A 528 -16.20 38.09 106.78
CA LEU A 528 -16.02 36.78 106.15
C LEU A 528 -16.90 36.64 104.90
N GLN A 529 -18.19 36.95 105.02
CA GLN A 529 -19.14 36.85 103.91
C GLN A 529 -18.71 37.73 102.72
N ARG A 530 -18.35 39.00 102.95
CA ARG A 530 -17.85 39.89 101.88
C ARG A 530 -16.56 39.38 101.24
N SER A 531 -15.66 38.81 102.04
CA SER A 531 -14.38 38.27 101.55
C SER A 531 -14.60 37.03 100.68
N ILE A 532 -15.49 36.14 101.10
CA ILE A 532 -15.85 34.93 100.36
C ILE A 532 -16.61 35.28 99.09
N GLU A 533 -17.58 36.17 99.16
CA GLU A 533 -18.31 36.68 97.99
C GLU A 533 -17.33 37.29 96.98
N THR A 534 -16.31 38.03 97.45
CA THR A 534 -15.26 38.55 96.57
C THR A 534 -14.44 37.44 95.92
N ILE A 535 -14.02 36.41 96.67
CA ILE A 535 -13.27 35.27 96.14
C ILE A 535 -14.09 34.50 95.11
N VAL A 536 -15.35 34.18 95.41
CA VAL A 536 -16.26 33.47 94.50
C VAL A 536 -16.45 34.27 93.21
N ASN A 537 -16.72 35.57 93.32
CA ASN A 537 -16.86 36.45 92.16
C ASN A 537 -15.59 36.52 91.30
N GLN A 538 -14.39 36.54 91.91
CA GLN A 538 -13.12 36.55 91.18
C GLN A 538 -12.82 35.21 90.51
N VAL A 539 -13.11 34.10 91.18
CA VAL A 539 -12.97 32.75 90.61
C VAL A 539 -13.94 32.55 89.45
N GLU A 540 -15.17 33.04 89.55
CA GLU A 540 -16.16 32.99 88.48
C GLU A 540 -15.74 33.84 87.27
N ALA A 541 -15.19 35.05 87.50
CA ALA A 541 -14.60 35.87 86.44
C ALA A 541 -13.44 35.16 85.72
N LEU A 542 -12.55 34.50 86.47
CA LEU A 542 -11.45 33.70 85.89
C LEU A 542 -11.98 32.48 85.12
N LYS A 543 -12.97 31.75 85.65
CA LYS A 543 -13.62 30.64 84.94
C LYS A 543 -14.21 31.10 83.62
N ARG A 544 -14.84 32.28 83.59
CA ARG A 544 -15.38 32.89 82.37
C ARG A 544 -14.28 33.24 81.36
N MET A 545 -13.21 33.91 81.78
CA MET A 545 -12.08 34.26 80.91
C MET A 545 -11.41 33.01 80.31
N VAL A 546 -11.23 31.97 81.11
CA VAL A 546 -10.64 30.69 80.68
C VAL A 546 -11.57 29.95 79.70
N ASN A 547 -12.89 30.02 79.92
CA ASN A 547 -13.88 29.50 78.96
C ASN A 547 -13.82 30.22 77.62
N GLU A 548 -13.79 31.55 77.63
CA GLU A 548 -13.70 32.39 76.42
C GLU A 548 -12.40 32.12 75.66
N PHE A 549 -11.26 31.98 76.36
CA PHE A 549 -9.98 31.61 75.77
C PHE A 549 -10.01 30.22 75.12
N SER A 550 -10.61 29.23 75.79
CA SER A 550 -10.79 27.89 75.21
C SER A 550 -11.70 27.87 73.99
N GLN A 551 -12.73 28.73 73.96
CA GLN A 551 -13.66 28.81 72.83
C GLN A 551 -13.02 29.49 71.62
N TYR A 552 -12.24 30.55 71.82
CA TYR A 552 -11.44 31.18 70.77
C TYR A 552 -10.50 30.19 70.08
N ALA A 553 -9.91 29.30 70.87
CA ALA A 553 -9.04 28.25 70.39
C ALA A 553 -9.76 27.09 69.70
N ARG A 554 -11.05 26.85 69.95
CA ARG A 554 -11.79 25.78 69.26
C ARG A 554 -12.12 26.20 67.83
N ALA A 555 -12.03 25.25 66.91
CA ALA A 555 -12.72 25.26 65.63
C ALA A 555 -13.79 24.16 65.70
N PRO A 556 -14.98 24.42 66.30
CA PRO A 556 -16.08 23.47 66.19
C PRO A 556 -16.49 23.34 64.71
N ALA A 557 -17.04 22.19 64.32
CA ALA A 557 -17.58 22.03 62.96
C ALA A 557 -18.73 23.04 62.78
N LEU A 558 -18.60 23.96 61.82
CA LEU A 558 -19.67 24.88 61.47
C LEU A 558 -20.85 24.09 60.90
N GLU A 559 -22.01 24.19 61.56
CA GLU A 559 -23.26 23.66 61.02
C GLU A 559 -24.02 24.75 60.25
N MET A 560 -23.66 24.91 58.98
CA MET A 560 -24.31 25.88 58.10
C MET A 560 -25.74 25.45 57.78
N ARG A 561 -26.73 26.23 58.22
CA ARG A 561 -28.15 26.03 57.90
C ARG A 561 -28.74 27.32 57.34
N LYS A 562 -29.80 27.21 56.54
CA LYS A 562 -30.57 28.39 56.12
C LYS A 562 -31.20 29.04 57.34
N LEU A 563 -30.86 30.29 57.58
CA LEU A 563 -31.26 31.03 58.77
C LEU A 563 -31.84 32.41 58.38
N ASP A 564 -32.98 32.75 59.00
CA ASP A 564 -33.54 34.10 59.00
C ASP A 564 -32.90 34.91 60.14
N ILE A 565 -32.08 35.90 59.78
CA ILE A 565 -31.39 36.76 60.74
C ILE A 565 -32.39 37.58 61.59
N ASN A 566 -33.52 38.00 61.03
CA ASN A 566 -34.53 38.78 61.75
C ASN A 566 -35.24 37.91 62.78
N GLN A 567 -35.48 36.65 62.47
CA GLN A 567 -35.98 35.69 63.45
C GLN A 567 -34.99 35.52 64.60
N LEU A 568 -33.69 35.30 64.30
CA LEU A 568 -32.66 35.14 65.32
C LEU A 568 -32.52 36.38 66.23
N VAL A 569 -32.52 37.58 65.65
CA VAL A 569 -32.49 38.85 66.40
C VAL A 569 -33.71 38.97 67.31
N ARG A 570 -34.92 38.65 66.82
CA ARG A 570 -36.16 38.69 67.63
C ARG A 570 -36.11 37.72 68.81
N GLU A 571 -35.64 36.49 68.59
CA GLU A 571 -35.49 35.49 69.65
C GLU A 571 -34.56 35.97 70.77
N ILE A 572 -33.39 36.51 70.42
CA ILE A 572 -32.43 37.01 71.41
C ILE A 572 -32.99 38.20 72.17
N LEU A 573 -33.63 39.15 71.47
CA LEU A 573 -34.20 40.33 72.11
C LEU A 573 -35.31 39.99 73.12
N SER A 574 -36.10 38.94 72.88
CA SER A 574 -37.12 38.48 73.83
C SER A 574 -36.55 38.06 75.20
N LEU A 575 -35.33 37.52 75.23
CA LEU A 575 -34.63 37.14 76.46
C LEU A 575 -34.14 38.36 77.24
N TYR A 576 -33.76 39.42 76.52
CA TYR A 576 -33.35 40.70 77.10
C TYR A 576 -34.53 41.54 77.60
N ASP A 577 -35.69 41.46 76.94
CA ASP A 577 -36.93 42.09 77.43
C ASP A 577 -37.38 41.47 78.78
N SER A 578 -37.23 40.16 78.93
CA SER A 578 -37.65 39.39 80.12
C SER A 578 -36.74 39.61 81.34
N SER A 579 -35.43 39.77 81.12
CA SER A 579 -34.43 39.94 82.19
C SER A 579 -34.35 41.36 82.76
N ASN A 580 -34.92 42.35 82.06
CA ASN A 580 -35.09 43.72 82.54
C ASN A 580 -36.15 43.88 83.65
N ILE A 581 -36.95 42.84 83.93
CA ILE A 581 -38.03 42.89 84.94
C ILE A 581 -37.50 42.62 86.36
N THR A 582 -36.34 41.97 86.53
CA THR A 582 -35.93 41.41 87.84
C THR A 582 -34.78 42.15 88.54
N ARG A 583 -34.08 43.10 87.91
CA ARG A 583 -32.97 43.85 88.54
C ARG A 583 -33.36 45.30 88.90
N LYS A 584 -33.84 45.49 90.13
CA LYS A 584 -34.33 46.75 90.74
C LYS A 584 -33.34 47.93 90.86
N LYS A 585 -32.21 48.00 90.13
CA LYS A 585 -31.17 49.04 90.36
C LYS A 585 -30.50 49.73 89.17
N HIS A 586 -30.90 49.49 87.91
CA HIS A 586 -30.35 50.23 86.77
C HIS A 586 -31.45 50.77 85.84
N ALA A 587 -31.19 51.93 85.21
CA ALA A 587 -32.10 52.63 84.30
C ALA A 587 -32.59 51.72 83.16
N HIS A 588 -33.87 51.82 82.80
CA HIS A 588 -34.46 51.05 81.70
C HIS A 588 -33.74 51.38 80.37
N ILE A 589 -33.00 50.43 79.81
CA ILE A 589 -32.36 50.54 78.50
C ILE A 589 -33.44 50.39 77.42
N HIS A 590 -33.55 51.38 76.53
CA HIS A 590 -34.53 51.37 75.45
C HIS A 590 -33.92 50.74 74.18
N ILE A 591 -34.41 49.56 73.79
CA ILE A 591 -33.93 48.86 72.59
C ILE A 591 -34.86 49.16 71.40
N LYS A 592 -34.37 49.95 70.43
CA LYS A 592 -35.06 50.25 69.17
C LYS A 592 -34.73 49.19 68.11
N ARG A 593 -35.75 48.78 67.34
CA ARG A 593 -35.63 47.73 66.32
C ARG A 593 -36.05 48.31 64.97
N LYS A 594 -35.15 48.29 63.99
CA LYS A 594 -35.41 48.64 62.59
C LYS A 594 -35.04 47.45 61.71
N LEU A 595 -35.94 46.46 61.68
CA LEU A 595 -35.73 45.24 60.91
C LEU A 595 -36.40 45.39 59.54
N ALA A 596 -35.68 45.11 58.45
CA ALA A 596 -36.24 45.13 57.11
C ALA A 596 -37.20 43.95 56.90
N ASP A 597 -38.32 44.17 56.21
CA ASP A 597 -39.39 43.17 56.08
C ASP A 597 -38.99 41.93 55.24
N HIS A 598 -38.08 42.10 54.29
CA HIS A 598 -37.63 41.04 53.37
C HIS A 598 -36.11 41.02 53.25
N LEU A 599 -35.46 40.12 53.99
CA LEU A 599 -34.04 39.83 53.85
C LEU A 599 -33.84 38.45 53.20
N PRO A 600 -32.81 38.27 52.36
CA PRO A 600 -32.43 36.96 51.89
C PRO A 600 -31.99 36.08 53.07
N ALA A 601 -32.31 34.79 53.00
CA ALA A 601 -31.81 33.83 53.97
C ALA A 601 -30.28 33.76 53.87
N ILE A 602 -29.61 33.61 55.00
CA ILE A 602 -28.16 33.39 55.06
C ILE A 602 -27.88 31.92 55.36
N LEU A 603 -26.74 31.41 54.89
CA LEU A 603 -26.18 30.14 55.35
C LEU A 603 -25.32 30.43 56.58
N GLY A 604 -25.77 29.97 57.75
CA GLY A 604 -25.03 30.21 58.99
C GLY A 604 -25.38 29.29 60.14
N ASP A 605 -24.47 29.21 61.10
CA ASP A 605 -24.64 28.49 62.35
C ASP A 605 -25.41 29.37 63.33
N SER A 606 -26.64 28.95 63.66
CA SER A 606 -27.53 29.68 64.57
C SER A 606 -26.92 29.90 65.95
N ALA A 607 -26.16 28.94 66.49
CA ALA A 607 -25.58 29.04 67.82
C ALA A 607 -24.42 30.05 67.85
N GLN A 608 -23.58 30.05 66.82
CA GLN A 608 -22.46 30.99 66.73
C GLN A 608 -22.91 32.42 66.43
N LEU A 609 -23.87 32.60 65.51
CA LEU A 609 -24.44 33.92 65.23
C LEU A 609 -25.23 34.47 66.43
N ARG A 610 -25.85 33.59 67.25
CA ARG A 610 -26.44 33.97 68.55
C ARG A 610 -25.38 34.48 69.52
N GLN A 611 -24.21 33.84 69.56
CA GLN A 611 -23.08 34.29 70.38
C GLN A 611 -22.54 35.64 69.90
N VAL A 612 -22.47 35.87 68.59
CA VAL A 612 -22.11 37.18 68.01
C VAL A 612 -23.05 38.27 68.51
N LEU A 613 -24.35 38.08 68.31
CA LEU A 613 -25.38 39.03 68.74
C LEU A 613 -25.34 39.27 70.26
N HIS A 614 -25.17 38.22 71.05
CA HIS A 614 -25.05 38.33 72.51
C HIS A 614 -23.84 39.15 72.94
N ASN A 615 -22.66 38.90 72.36
CA ASN A 615 -21.43 39.64 72.68
C ASN A 615 -21.52 41.12 72.30
N LEU A 616 -22.11 41.42 71.13
CA LEU A 616 -22.31 42.79 70.70
C LEU A 616 -23.31 43.53 71.59
N LEU A 617 -24.41 42.88 71.99
CA LEU A 617 -25.40 43.47 72.90
C LEU A 617 -24.83 43.70 74.30
N LEU A 618 -24.03 42.78 74.84
CA LEU A 618 -23.33 42.97 76.11
C LEU A 618 -22.34 44.14 76.02
N ASN A 619 -21.56 44.22 74.94
CA ASN A 619 -20.63 45.32 74.73
C ASN A 619 -21.34 46.67 74.64
N ALA A 620 -22.48 46.74 73.93
CA ALA A 620 -23.33 47.92 73.84
C ALA A 620 -23.93 48.30 75.22
N GLN A 621 -24.45 47.34 75.99
CA GLN A 621 -24.99 47.60 77.34
C GLN A 621 -23.93 48.16 78.29
N ASP A 622 -22.73 47.57 78.29
CA ASP A 622 -21.65 48.03 79.13
C ASP A 622 -21.20 49.46 78.80
N ALA A 623 -21.25 49.83 77.51
CA ALA A 623 -20.90 51.17 77.03
C ALA A 623 -21.92 52.25 77.46
N LEU A 624 -23.12 51.84 77.87
CA LEU A 624 -24.22 52.70 78.31
C LEU A 624 -24.23 52.99 79.82
N ASN A 625 -23.28 52.42 80.58
CA ASN A 625 -23.17 52.68 82.02
C ASN A 625 -22.83 54.15 82.29
N GLY A 626 -23.76 54.90 82.87
CA GLY A 626 -23.61 56.33 83.18
C GLY A 626 -24.17 57.28 82.12
N THR A 627 -24.79 56.76 81.06
CA THR A 627 -25.41 57.56 79.98
C THR A 627 -26.83 58.01 80.35
N GLU A 628 -27.16 59.28 80.12
CA GLU A 628 -28.54 59.78 80.21
C GLU A 628 -29.37 59.24 79.02
N GLN A 629 -30.50 58.59 79.30
CA GLN A 629 -31.37 57.93 78.31
C GLN A 629 -30.64 56.88 77.45
N PRO A 630 -30.31 55.71 78.01
CA PRO A 630 -29.58 54.65 77.29
C PRO A 630 -30.42 54.04 76.16
N VAL A 631 -29.89 54.07 74.94
CA VAL A 631 -30.54 53.54 73.73
C VAL A 631 -29.59 52.59 72.99
N ILE A 632 -30.11 51.42 72.62
CA ILE A 632 -29.48 50.51 71.66
C ILE A 632 -30.40 50.41 70.44
N GLU A 633 -29.87 50.63 69.25
CA GLU A 633 -30.61 50.47 67.99
C GLU A 633 -30.02 49.31 67.19
N ILE A 634 -30.88 48.36 66.81
CA ILE A 634 -30.52 47.23 65.96
C ILE A 634 -31.24 47.39 64.63
N GLU A 635 -30.45 47.42 63.57
CA GLU A 635 -30.91 47.67 62.21
C GLU A 635 -30.39 46.58 61.27
N THR A 636 -31.27 46.07 60.42
CA THR A 636 -30.92 45.08 59.39
C THR A 636 -31.35 45.60 58.02
N GLU A 637 -30.45 45.57 57.04
CA GLU A 637 -30.66 46.05 55.68
C GLU A 637 -30.25 44.97 54.67
N ALA A 638 -30.87 44.96 53.49
CA ALA A 638 -30.38 44.15 52.38
C ALA A 638 -29.14 44.81 51.76
N ALA A 639 -28.10 44.02 51.48
CA ALA A 639 -26.88 44.44 50.80
C ALA A 639 -26.74 43.70 49.46
N PRO A 640 -25.96 44.21 48.48
CA PRO A 640 -25.87 43.64 47.14
C PRO A 640 -25.57 42.13 47.10
N ASP A 641 -24.70 41.66 48.00
CA ASP A 641 -24.27 40.27 48.08
C ASP A 641 -24.79 39.54 49.34
N GLY A 642 -25.76 40.11 50.06
CA GLY A 642 -26.28 39.50 51.28
C GLY A 642 -27.08 40.41 52.20
N ILE A 643 -26.76 40.36 53.50
CA ILE A 643 -27.41 41.16 54.54
C ILE A 643 -26.38 42.02 55.26
N LYS A 644 -26.83 43.17 55.76
CA LYS A 644 -26.08 44.06 56.64
C LYS A 644 -26.81 44.18 57.96
N LEU A 645 -26.17 43.76 59.04
CA LEU A 645 -26.62 43.91 60.41
C LEU A 645 -25.81 45.03 61.06
N SER A 646 -26.48 46.03 61.64
CA SER A 646 -25.82 47.07 62.41
C SER A 646 -26.40 47.21 63.81
N ILE A 647 -25.52 47.36 64.80
CA ILE A 647 -25.86 47.59 66.19
C ILE A 647 -25.23 48.90 66.60
N ARG A 648 -26.05 49.85 67.05
CA ARG A 648 -25.67 51.20 67.44
C ARG A 648 -26.00 51.43 68.91
N ASP A 649 -25.09 52.08 69.62
CA ASP A 649 -25.31 52.56 70.98
C ASP A 649 -24.98 54.05 71.11
N ASN A 650 -25.60 54.75 72.07
CA ASN A 650 -25.27 56.13 72.42
C ASN A 650 -24.32 56.25 73.63
N GLY A 651 -23.43 55.25 73.80
CA GLY A 651 -22.47 55.18 74.89
C GLY A 651 -21.19 55.98 74.66
N CYS A 652 -20.12 55.62 75.37
CA CYS A 652 -18.83 56.33 75.36
C CYS A 652 -17.97 56.12 74.09
N GLY A 653 -18.32 55.18 73.20
CA GLY A 653 -17.57 54.89 71.97
C GLY A 653 -16.17 54.30 72.21
N PHE A 654 -15.34 54.27 71.16
CA PHE A 654 -13.95 53.79 71.20
C PHE A 654 -12.94 54.95 71.14
N SER A 655 -11.83 54.91 71.89
CA SER A 655 -10.71 55.83 71.65
C SER A 655 -9.95 55.46 70.37
N ASP A 656 -9.25 56.43 69.75
CA ASP A 656 -8.52 56.20 68.50
C ASP A 656 -7.44 55.10 68.61
N GLU A 657 -6.79 54.98 69.78
CA GLU A 657 -5.79 53.95 70.07
C GLU A 657 -6.40 52.53 70.17
N VAL A 658 -7.60 52.43 70.72
CA VAL A 658 -8.28 51.13 70.91
C VAL A 658 -8.94 50.70 69.61
N ARG A 659 -9.44 51.63 68.80
CA ARG A 659 -10.15 51.34 67.54
C ARG A 659 -9.30 50.55 66.53
N SER A 660 -8.01 50.84 66.41
CA SER A 660 -7.11 50.13 65.49
C SER A 660 -6.76 48.71 65.93
N ARG A 661 -6.94 48.41 67.23
CA ARG A 661 -6.55 47.13 67.86
C ARG A 661 -7.72 46.40 68.52
N VAL A 662 -8.94 46.85 68.27
CA VAL A 662 -10.16 46.40 68.96
C VAL A 662 -10.48 44.91 68.71
N PHE A 663 -9.97 44.35 67.62
CA PHE A 663 -10.10 42.94 67.27
C PHE A 663 -8.88 42.08 67.65
N GLU A 664 -7.83 42.68 68.25
CA GLU A 664 -6.72 41.93 68.81
C GLU A 664 -7.14 41.30 70.16
N PRO A 665 -6.74 40.05 70.44
CA PRO A 665 -7.01 39.43 71.74
C PRO A 665 -6.46 40.24 72.92
N TYR A 666 -7.21 40.29 74.03
CA TYR A 666 -6.87 40.92 75.31
C TYR A 666 -6.83 42.45 75.32
N VAL A 667 -7.21 43.10 74.22
CA VAL A 667 -7.38 44.56 74.19
C VAL A 667 -8.73 44.92 74.83
N THR A 668 -8.70 45.60 75.99
CA THR A 668 -9.89 46.02 76.74
C THR A 668 -9.64 47.32 77.49
N THR A 669 -10.65 48.20 77.56
CA THR A 669 -10.64 49.43 78.36
C THR A 669 -11.36 49.26 79.70
N LYS A 670 -11.94 48.08 79.97
CA LYS A 670 -12.78 47.80 81.14
C LYS A 670 -12.01 47.05 82.23
N PRO A 671 -12.11 47.43 83.52
CA PRO A 671 -11.40 46.78 84.63
C PRO A 671 -11.79 45.32 84.90
N LYS A 672 -12.97 44.87 84.43
CA LYS A 672 -13.44 43.47 84.49
C LYS A 672 -13.63 42.81 83.11
N GLY A 673 -13.17 43.47 82.04
CA GLY A 673 -13.34 42.96 80.67
C GLY A 673 -12.24 41.95 80.30
N THR A 674 -12.59 40.91 79.56
CA THR A 674 -11.64 39.87 79.13
C THR A 674 -10.87 40.23 77.85
N GLY A 675 -11.37 41.18 77.06
CA GLY A 675 -10.77 41.57 75.77
C GLY A 675 -10.86 40.50 74.68
N LEU A 676 -11.69 39.46 74.87
CA LEU A 676 -11.84 38.35 73.92
C LEU A 676 -13.15 38.40 73.11
N GLY A 677 -14.13 39.19 73.53
CA GLY A 677 -15.46 39.22 72.93
C GLY A 677 -15.48 39.64 71.44
N LEU A 678 -14.84 40.76 71.10
CA LEU A 678 -14.79 41.27 69.72
C LEU A 678 -13.89 40.45 68.78
N PRO A 679 -12.71 39.93 69.22
CA PRO A 679 -11.96 38.94 68.47
C PRO A 679 -12.78 37.68 68.12
N ILE A 680 -13.58 37.17 69.07
CA ILE A 680 -14.48 36.02 68.82
C ILE A 680 -15.55 36.38 67.79
N VAL A 681 -16.14 37.58 67.90
CA VAL A 681 -17.13 38.06 66.91
C VAL A 681 -16.51 38.11 65.50
N LYS A 682 -15.32 38.69 65.37
CA LYS A 682 -14.63 38.77 64.07
C LYS A 682 -14.37 37.39 63.48
N LYS A 683 -13.85 36.46 64.29
CA LYS A 683 -13.59 35.09 63.87
C LYS A 683 -14.86 34.39 63.35
N ILE A 684 -15.96 34.46 64.11
CA ILE A 684 -17.23 33.83 63.71
C ILE A 684 -17.75 34.44 62.40
N VAL A 685 -17.69 35.77 62.25
CA VAL A 685 -18.15 36.46 61.04
C VAL A 685 -17.29 36.04 59.82
N GLU A 686 -15.97 35.95 59.97
CA GLU A 686 -15.05 35.49 58.91
C GLU A 686 -15.28 34.01 58.54
N GLU A 687 -15.54 33.14 59.53
CA GLU A 687 -15.91 31.72 59.29
C GLU A 687 -17.23 31.59 58.50
N HIS A 688 -18.11 32.59 58.58
CA HIS A 688 -19.35 32.70 57.81
C HIS A 688 -19.16 33.45 56.48
N SER A 689 -17.92 33.67 56.03
CA SER A 689 -17.58 34.43 54.83
C SER A 689 -18.11 35.88 54.84
N GLY A 690 -18.31 36.44 56.03
CA GLY A 690 -18.75 37.81 56.24
C GLY A 690 -17.62 38.78 56.55
N THR A 691 -17.97 40.06 56.66
CA THR A 691 -17.03 41.11 57.09
C THR A 691 -17.59 41.88 58.28
N ILE A 692 -16.71 42.40 59.14
CA ILE A 692 -17.08 43.23 60.29
C ILE A 692 -16.32 44.55 60.28
N HIS A 693 -17.02 45.63 60.59
CA HIS A 693 -16.48 46.98 60.69
C HIS A 693 -17.01 47.69 61.95
N ILE A 694 -16.22 48.60 62.51
CA ILE A 694 -16.56 49.36 63.72
C ILE A 694 -16.27 50.84 63.49
N GLU A 695 -17.25 51.68 63.82
CA GLU A 695 -17.17 53.15 63.68
C GLU A 695 -17.70 53.83 64.95
N ASN A 696 -17.23 55.06 65.23
CA ASN A 696 -17.77 55.91 66.28
C ASN A 696 -18.84 56.86 65.71
N LEU A 697 -19.93 57.06 66.45
CA LEU A 697 -21.00 57.99 66.10
C LEU A 697 -20.77 59.37 66.75
N LYS A 698 -21.19 60.44 66.07
CA LYS A 698 -21.17 61.82 66.61
C LYS A 698 -22.58 62.21 67.10
N PRO A 699 -22.76 62.89 68.25
CA PRO A 699 -21.73 63.41 69.16
C PRO A 699 -21.10 62.38 70.11
N HIS A 700 -21.77 61.26 70.44
CA HIS A 700 -21.23 60.15 71.23
C HIS A 700 -21.89 58.82 70.79
N GLY A 701 -21.16 57.70 70.86
CA GLY A 701 -21.67 56.36 70.58
C GLY A 701 -20.76 55.51 69.68
N ALA A 702 -21.11 54.24 69.51
CA ALA A 702 -20.44 53.32 68.59
C ALA A 702 -21.44 52.60 67.68
N GLN A 703 -20.96 52.20 66.51
CA GLN A 703 -21.67 51.37 65.56
C GLN A 703 -20.80 50.19 65.14
N VAL A 704 -21.35 48.98 65.26
CA VAL A 704 -20.74 47.75 64.73
C VAL A 704 -21.57 47.30 63.53
N ILE A 705 -20.92 47.08 62.39
CA ILE A 705 -21.54 46.68 61.12
C ILE A 705 -21.01 45.31 60.74
N ILE A 706 -21.91 44.36 60.48
CA ILE A 706 -21.59 43.02 60.01
C ILE A 706 -22.28 42.81 58.66
N THR A 707 -21.54 42.34 57.66
CA THR A 707 -22.10 41.89 56.38
C THR A 707 -21.97 40.37 56.27
N LEU A 708 -23.07 39.68 55.96
CA LEU A 708 -23.08 38.23 55.75
C LEU A 708 -23.64 37.92 54.35
N PRO A 709 -23.03 36.98 53.60
CA PRO A 709 -23.48 36.66 52.26
C PRO A 709 -24.84 35.95 52.24
N ALA A 710 -25.64 36.20 51.20
CA ALA A 710 -26.90 35.45 50.98
C ALA A 710 -26.61 33.98 50.62
N SER A 711 -27.54 33.09 50.99
CA SER A 711 -27.47 31.64 50.73
C SER A 711 -27.72 31.24 49.29
#